data_AF-A0A2T7EPS1-F1
#
_entry.id   AF-A0A2T7EPS1-F1
#
_cell.length_a   1.000
_cell.length_b   1.000
_cell.length_c   1.000
_cell.angle_alpha   90.00
_cell.angle_beta   90.00
_cell.angle_gamma   90.00
#
_symmetry.space_group_name_H-M   'P 1'
#
loop_
_entity.id
_entity.type
_entity.pdbx_description
1 polymer ?
#
loop_
_entity_poly.entity_id
_entity_poly.type
_entity_poly.pdbx_seq_one_letter_code
_entity_poly.pdbx_strand_id
1 'polypeptide(L)'
;MLSALAPIAAAVSPATSSPLPALTPQTLTPSPLMWRRLPARRLASALLSSLPVTSAAVPCAPPLERRLLPATSGLLPPPRFPSWQQNPRWFASAAAEAVSSEEAEELHHALEIFRAQPNQNQPPLPVEGQQASGRDHRGRHRRNRRGQQAQVAAAEHGMTYHKYASLRRRQIRVETEAWEQAAKEYRELLADMCEQKLAPNLPYIKSLFLGWFEPLRDQIAAEQELVADRGSRASHGPYFNMLPADMMAVITMHKLMGLLMTGSGDGSVRVIQAACQIGEAIEHEVRIHRFLEKTRKKSNKEKENEEEICDSDIAKEQQRLRKKVTDLMKKQKLRQVRKIVKNQDDSRPWGQDAHAKVGSRLIELFIETAHIQPPASQSSDGLPDIRPAFRHEMRTVPKEQQKLSRRYGVIKCDPLVRQGLDRTAKHMVIPYMPMLMPPICWTGYDKGAHLFLPSYVMRTHGARQQREAVKRAPKEQMQSVFEALNTLGSTKWRVNKRVLSIIDRIWSSGGRLADLVDRTDVPLPEKPDTEDETLLKKWRWHMRSVKKENSERHSQRCDVELKLAVARKMKDEEGFYYPHNLDFRGRAYPMHPYLNHLGSDLCRGVLEFAEGRPLGESGLRWLKIHLANLYAGGVDKLSYDGRIAFAENHLEEIFDSADRPLEGKRWWLGAEDPFQCLAVCMNLTEALRSSSPETTISHIPVHQDGSCNGLQHYAALGRDKLGAIAVNLVAGEKPADVYSGIATRVVEIMRMDSQKDPSTDLDAARARLILDQVDRKLVKQTVMTSVYGVTYVGAREQIKRRLKERGVIADDAELFGASCYAAKVTLTALGEMFQAARSIMNWLGDCAKVIACENEPVKWTTPLGLPVVQPYRKLGRHLIKTSLQVLTLQRETDKVMVKRQRTAFPPNFVHSLDGSHMMMTAVACKRQGLNFAGVHDSYWTHASDVDTMNKILREKFVELYDTPILENLLESFEKSFPTLKFPPLPERGDFDMKDVLESPYFFN
;
A
#
# COMPACT_ATOMS: atom_id res chain seq x y z
N MET A 1 20.49 -60.61 -3.29
CA MET A 1 21.52 -61.25 -4.14
C MET A 1 22.47 -60.18 -4.67
N LEU A 2 23.61 -60.56 -5.26
CA LEU A 2 24.80 -59.71 -5.43
C LEU A 2 24.95 -59.08 -6.83
N SER A 3 25.34 -57.79 -6.86
CA SER A 3 26.18 -57.06 -7.84
C SER A 3 25.80 -55.57 -7.76
N ALA A 4 26.66 -54.57 -7.51
CA ALA A 4 28.11 -54.39 -7.57
C ALA A 4 28.71 -54.21 -8.99
N LEU A 5 28.86 -52.96 -9.44
CA LEU A 5 30.17 -52.31 -9.66
C LEU A 5 30.04 -50.84 -10.14
N ALA A 6 31.12 -50.08 -9.93
CA ALA A 6 31.39 -48.71 -10.39
C ALA A 6 32.93 -48.51 -10.34
N PRO A 7 33.48 -47.30 -10.54
CA PRO A 7 33.30 -46.32 -11.62
C PRO A 7 34.61 -46.16 -12.43
N ILE A 8 34.64 -45.27 -13.43
CA ILE A 8 35.90 -44.70 -13.97
C ILE A 8 35.75 -43.17 -14.06
N ALA A 9 36.82 -42.45 -13.71
CA ALA A 9 36.93 -40.99 -13.80
C ALA A 9 38.27 -40.60 -14.45
N ALA A 10 38.31 -39.45 -15.12
CA ALA A 10 39.54 -38.79 -15.53
C ALA A 10 39.29 -37.28 -15.67
N ALA A 11 40.23 -36.45 -15.21
CA ALA A 11 40.22 -35.01 -15.39
C ALA A 11 41.65 -34.52 -15.65
N VAL A 12 41.85 -33.60 -16.61
CA VAL A 12 43.10 -32.85 -16.79
C VAL A 12 42.79 -31.43 -17.30
N SER A 13 43.47 -30.47 -16.68
CA SER A 13 43.72 -29.08 -17.09
C SER A 13 45.14 -28.73 -16.59
N PRO A 14 45.73 -27.54 -16.84
CA PRO A 14 45.53 -26.51 -17.88
C PRO A 14 46.84 -26.21 -18.67
N ALA A 15 46.86 -25.18 -19.53
CA ALA A 15 48.11 -24.52 -19.97
C ALA A 15 47.86 -23.05 -20.38
N THR A 16 48.91 -22.22 -20.35
CA THR A 16 48.87 -20.76 -20.59
C THR A 16 49.99 -20.30 -21.53
N SER A 17 49.78 -19.21 -22.31
CA SER A 17 50.76 -18.14 -22.59
C SER A 17 50.30 -17.15 -23.69
N SER A 18 50.85 -15.94 -23.63
CA SER A 18 50.86 -14.88 -24.67
C SER A 18 52.33 -14.66 -25.12
N PRO A 19 52.72 -13.84 -26.14
CA PRO A 19 52.28 -12.46 -26.39
C PRO A 19 52.21 -12.02 -27.88
N LEU A 20 52.14 -10.70 -28.10
CA LEU A 20 52.11 -9.97 -29.39
C LEU A 20 53.46 -9.98 -30.15
N PRO A 21 53.47 -9.62 -31.45
CA PRO A 21 53.81 -8.23 -31.79
C PRO A 21 52.86 -7.58 -32.83
N ALA A 22 53.12 -6.32 -33.20
CA ALA A 22 52.24 -5.47 -34.01
C ALA A 22 52.77 -5.17 -35.42
N LEU A 23 51.92 -4.59 -36.28
CA LEU A 23 52.31 -3.65 -37.36
C LEU A 23 51.12 -2.76 -37.78
N THR A 24 51.40 -1.66 -38.50
CA THR A 24 50.52 -0.49 -38.68
C THR A 24 49.76 -0.44 -40.02
N PRO A 25 48.63 0.30 -40.10
CA PRO A 25 47.90 0.53 -41.35
C PRO A 25 48.56 1.61 -42.22
N GLN A 26 48.42 1.50 -43.55
CA GLN A 26 48.75 2.58 -44.48
C GLN A 26 47.51 3.39 -44.88
N THR A 27 47.72 4.69 -45.03
CA THR A 27 46.71 5.66 -45.47
C THR A 27 46.67 5.81 -46.99
N LEU A 28 45.50 6.14 -47.53
CA LEU A 28 45.38 6.90 -48.77
C LEU A 28 44.06 7.70 -48.76
N THR A 29 44.15 8.99 -49.07
CA THR A 29 43.01 9.87 -49.39
C THR A 29 43.14 10.29 -50.87
N PRO A 30 42.08 10.86 -51.49
CA PRO A 30 41.93 12.31 -51.42
C PRO A 30 40.46 12.80 -51.41
N SER A 31 40.31 14.13 -51.36
CA SER A 31 39.08 14.90 -51.57
C SER A 31 39.31 15.88 -52.75
N PRO A 32 38.53 16.97 -52.94
CA PRO A 32 37.08 17.12 -53.08
C PRO A 32 36.73 17.70 -54.49
N LEU A 33 35.46 18.04 -54.76
CA LEU A 33 35.08 19.26 -55.51
C LEU A 33 33.58 19.59 -55.45
N MET A 34 33.21 20.84 -55.75
CA MET A 34 31.83 21.34 -55.82
C MET A 34 31.31 21.33 -57.28
N TRP A 35 30.01 21.56 -57.51
CA TRP A 35 29.51 22.80 -58.15
C TRP A 35 27.97 22.90 -58.13
N ARG A 36 27.45 24.09 -58.41
CA ARG A 36 26.04 24.53 -58.21
C ARG A 36 25.09 24.18 -59.37
N ARG A 37 23.77 24.12 -59.10
CA ARG A 37 22.76 25.10 -59.63
C ARG A 37 21.33 24.90 -59.09
N LEU A 38 20.60 26.02 -58.97
CA LEU A 38 19.13 26.13 -58.88
C LEU A 38 18.58 26.51 -60.27
N PRO A 39 17.26 26.39 -60.52
CA PRO A 39 16.38 27.56 -60.37
C PRO A 39 15.01 27.22 -59.73
N ALA A 40 14.11 28.22 -59.66
CA ALA A 40 12.82 28.15 -58.97
C ALA A 40 11.68 28.88 -59.72
N ARG A 41 10.49 28.95 -59.08
CA ARG A 41 9.25 29.68 -59.44
C ARG A 41 8.26 28.95 -60.37
N ARG A 42 7.00 28.88 -59.92
CA ARG A 42 5.93 29.84 -60.31
C ARG A 42 4.88 29.98 -59.20
N LEU A 43 4.03 31.00 -59.35
CA LEU A 43 2.99 31.47 -58.42
C LEU A 43 1.87 32.15 -59.27
N ALA A 44 0.79 32.63 -58.63
CA ALA A 44 -0.33 33.41 -59.20
C ALA A 44 -1.32 32.64 -60.13
N SER A 45 -2.60 33.02 -60.27
CA SER A 45 -3.53 33.85 -59.44
C SER A 45 -4.97 33.77 -60.02
N ALA A 46 -5.91 34.52 -59.43
CA ALA A 46 -7.24 34.95 -59.92
C ALA A 46 -8.41 33.92 -59.93
N LEU A 47 -9.70 34.33 -60.00
CA LEU A 47 -10.52 35.29 -59.21
C LEU A 47 -11.90 35.48 -59.89
N LEU A 48 -13.01 35.43 -59.13
CA LEU A 48 -14.36 36.01 -59.43
C LEU A 48 -15.13 35.40 -60.66
N SER A 49 -16.46 35.55 -60.87
CA SER A 49 -17.58 36.29 -60.19
C SER A 49 -18.98 35.61 -60.37
N SER A 50 -20.00 36.11 -59.64
CA SER A 50 -21.47 36.24 -59.96
C SER A 50 -22.34 34.98 -60.34
N LEU A 51 -23.37 34.53 -59.59
CA LEU A 51 -24.73 35.08 -59.26
C LEU A 51 -25.71 35.25 -60.46
N PRO A 52 -27.09 35.26 -60.31
CA PRO A 52 -28.00 35.15 -59.12
C PRO A 52 -29.37 34.37 -59.29
N VAL A 53 -30.29 34.47 -58.27
CA VAL A 53 -31.80 34.43 -58.35
C VAL A 53 -32.51 33.05 -58.59
N THR A 54 -33.70 32.66 -58.06
CA THR A 54 -34.83 33.28 -57.28
C THR A 54 -35.35 32.42 -56.09
N SER A 55 -36.23 33.04 -55.28
CA SER A 55 -37.11 32.61 -54.16
C SER A 55 -38.11 31.46 -54.45
N ALA A 56 -38.94 30.91 -53.52
CA ALA A 56 -39.40 31.26 -52.14
C ALA A 56 -39.63 29.95 -51.29
N ALA A 57 -40.38 29.80 -50.17
CA ALA A 57 -41.30 30.61 -49.33
C ALA A 57 -41.40 30.07 -47.85
N VAL A 58 -42.37 30.54 -47.05
CA VAL A 58 -42.68 30.26 -45.60
C VAL A 58 -44.23 30.33 -45.46
N PRO A 59 -45.03 29.60 -44.59
CA PRO A 59 -44.87 29.55 -43.11
C PRO A 59 -45.48 28.36 -42.28
N CYS A 60 -45.43 28.55 -40.94
CA CYS A 60 -46.31 28.02 -39.86
C CYS A 60 -46.05 26.66 -39.15
N ALA A 61 -46.51 26.62 -37.88
CA ALA A 61 -46.49 25.56 -36.84
C ALA A 61 -47.62 25.86 -35.80
N PRO A 62 -47.87 25.10 -34.70
CA PRO A 62 -47.34 23.80 -34.25
C PRO A 62 -48.42 22.68 -34.35
N PRO A 63 -49.19 22.15 -33.34
CA PRO A 63 -49.23 22.30 -31.86
C PRO A 63 -48.79 21.03 -31.06
N LEU A 64 -49.70 20.36 -30.33
CA LEU A 64 -49.45 19.38 -29.23
C LEU A 64 -50.61 18.36 -29.06
N GLU A 65 -50.42 17.39 -28.14
CA GLU A 65 -51.38 16.39 -27.57
C GLU A 65 -51.84 15.23 -28.49
N ARG A 66 -51.90 13.96 -28.05
CA ARG A 66 -52.45 13.43 -26.77
C ARG A 66 -51.73 12.17 -26.23
N ARG A 67 -52.06 11.81 -24.98
CA ARG A 67 -51.80 10.48 -24.39
C ARG A 67 -52.76 9.42 -24.97
N LEU A 68 -52.32 8.17 -25.07
CA LEU A 68 -53.00 7.00 -24.50
C LEU A 68 -52.12 5.72 -24.56
N LEU A 69 -52.47 4.75 -23.72
CA LEU A 69 -51.93 3.38 -23.61
C LEU A 69 -53.06 2.40 -23.97
N PRO A 70 -52.84 1.07 -24.04
CA PRO A 70 -51.69 0.31 -24.54
C PRO A 70 -52.10 -0.71 -25.62
N ALA A 71 -51.14 -1.34 -26.30
CA ALA A 71 -51.38 -2.55 -27.09
C ALA A 71 -50.16 -3.48 -27.09
N THR A 72 -50.40 -4.79 -27.06
CA THR A 72 -49.39 -5.85 -27.03
C THR A 72 -49.25 -6.57 -28.38
N SER A 73 -48.04 -6.62 -28.91
CA SER A 73 -47.55 -7.69 -29.79
C SER A 73 -46.02 -7.61 -29.87
N GLY A 74 -45.36 -8.75 -30.00
CA GLY A 74 -43.90 -8.84 -29.87
C GLY A 74 -43.19 -8.93 -31.22
N LEU A 75 -41.96 -8.40 -31.27
CA LEU A 75 -40.89 -8.82 -32.17
C LEU A 75 -39.55 -8.39 -31.55
N LEU A 76 -38.56 -9.28 -31.52
CA LEU A 76 -37.27 -9.07 -30.82
C LEU A 76 -36.26 -8.32 -31.71
N PRO A 77 -35.79 -7.11 -31.32
CA PRO A 77 -34.61 -6.51 -31.93
C PRO A 77 -33.31 -7.10 -31.35
N PRO A 78 -32.19 -7.11 -32.10
CA PRO A 78 -30.95 -7.79 -31.69
C PRO A 78 -30.25 -7.15 -30.48
N PRO A 79 -29.47 -7.93 -29.71
CA PRO A 79 -28.89 -7.50 -28.44
C PRO A 79 -27.82 -6.41 -28.60
N ARG A 80 -28.05 -5.24 -27.99
CA ARG A 80 -27.07 -4.16 -27.87
C ARG A 80 -26.01 -4.51 -26.81
N PHE A 81 -24.80 -4.87 -27.24
CA PHE A 81 -23.67 -5.21 -26.37
C PHE A 81 -23.31 -4.10 -25.36
N PRO A 82 -23.36 -4.37 -24.04
CA PRO A 82 -22.96 -3.39 -23.02
C PRO A 82 -21.42 -3.21 -22.95
N SER A 83 -21.00 -1.94 -22.97
CA SER A 83 -19.62 -1.46 -23.04
C SER A 83 -18.57 -2.16 -22.14
N TRP A 84 -17.44 -2.51 -22.76
CA TRP A 84 -16.26 -3.05 -22.08
C TRP A 84 -15.54 -1.97 -21.23
N GLN A 85 -15.19 -2.32 -19.99
CA GLN A 85 -14.27 -1.55 -19.14
C GLN A 85 -13.20 -2.48 -18.55
N GLN A 86 -12.11 -2.68 -19.29
CA GLN A 86 -10.90 -3.32 -18.74
C GLN A 86 -10.16 -2.33 -17.83
N ASN A 87 -9.74 -2.76 -16.64
CA ASN A 87 -8.86 -1.96 -15.76
C ASN A 87 -8.05 -2.83 -14.76
N PRO A 88 -7.14 -3.70 -15.22
CA PRO A 88 -6.46 -4.70 -14.38
C PRO A 88 -5.18 -4.17 -13.71
N ARG A 89 -5.30 -3.41 -12.60
CA ARG A 89 -4.14 -2.96 -11.80
C ARG A 89 -4.34 -2.93 -10.27
N TRP A 90 -5.42 -3.52 -9.74
CA TRP A 90 -5.89 -3.31 -8.36
C TRP A 90 -5.31 -4.25 -7.28
N PHE A 91 -4.09 -4.78 -7.45
CA PHE A 91 -3.46 -5.70 -6.48
C PHE A 91 -1.98 -5.42 -6.11
N ALA A 92 -1.35 -4.35 -6.62
CA ALA A 92 0.09 -4.11 -6.40
C ALA A 92 0.52 -2.63 -6.23
N SER A 93 -0.42 -1.69 -6.05
CA SER A 93 -0.13 -0.24 -6.15
C SER A 93 -0.74 0.63 -5.04
N ALA A 94 -1.24 0.04 -3.96
CA ALA A 94 -2.06 0.73 -2.94
C ALA A 94 -1.27 1.54 -1.89
N ALA A 95 0.04 1.70 -2.05
CA ALA A 95 0.93 2.23 -1.00
C ALA A 95 1.01 3.78 -0.93
N ALA A 96 0.61 4.52 -1.97
CA ALA A 96 0.77 5.98 -2.00
C ALA A 96 -0.26 6.72 -2.90
N GLU A 97 -1.39 7.17 -2.34
CA GLU A 97 -2.22 8.24 -2.90
C GLU A 97 -3.15 8.85 -1.82
N ALA A 98 -3.17 10.18 -1.71
CA ALA A 98 -3.59 10.92 -0.51
C ALA A 98 -4.80 11.87 -0.69
N VAL A 99 -5.12 12.64 0.36
CA VAL A 99 -6.47 13.15 0.67
C VAL A 99 -6.75 14.55 0.11
N SER A 100 -7.98 14.80 -0.37
CA SER A 100 -8.45 16.11 -0.86
C SER A 100 -9.29 16.89 0.16
N SER A 101 -9.45 18.20 -0.04
CA SER A 101 -10.32 19.06 0.79
C SER A 101 -10.76 20.33 0.06
N GLU A 102 -12.07 20.52 -0.07
CA GLU A 102 -12.72 21.75 -0.54
C GLU A 102 -13.92 22.08 0.36
N GLU A 103 -13.71 22.87 1.41
CA GLU A 103 -14.74 23.28 2.38
C GLU A 103 -14.40 24.70 2.88
N ALA A 104 -15.06 25.76 2.37
CA ALA A 104 -14.90 27.14 2.87
C ALA A 104 -16.03 28.13 2.49
N GLU A 105 -16.64 28.01 1.30
CA GLU A 105 -17.46 29.12 0.76
C GLU A 105 -18.88 29.20 1.35
N GLU A 106 -19.46 28.10 1.83
CA GLU A 106 -20.85 28.06 2.33
C GLU A 106 -21.01 28.47 3.81
N LEU A 107 -19.92 28.62 4.57
CA LEU A 107 -19.99 28.92 6.01
C LEU A 107 -20.34 30.38 6.33
N HIS A 108 -20.39 31.25 5.30
CA HIS A 108 -20.48 32.70 5.48
C HIS A 108 -21.91 33.26 5.66
N HIS A 109 -22.95 32.42 5.54
CA HIS A 109 -24.36 32.86 5.56
C HIS A 109 -25.18 32.34 6.77
N ALA A 110 -24.55 31.60 7.69
CA ALA A 110 -25.24 30.93 8.81
C ALA A 110 -24.91 31.50 10.20
N LEU A 111 -24.20 32.63 10.30
CA LEU A 111 -23.57 33.11 11.55
C LEU A 111 -23.86 34.58 11.93
N GLU A 112 -24.82 35.24 11.30
CA GLU A 112 -25.26 36.60 11.69
C GLU A 112 -26.50 36.64 12.61
N ILE A 113 -27.06 35.48 12.97
CA ILE A 113 -28.18 35.37 13.92
C ILE A 113 -27.65 34.74 15.23
N PHE A 114 -28.16 35.21 16.38
CA PHE A 114 -27.71 34.92 17.75
C PHE A 114 -26.41 35.60 18.22
N ARG A 115 -26.46 36.94 18.31
CA ARG A 115 -25.71 37.72 19.33
C ARG A 115 -26.67 38.61 20.13
N ALA A 116 -27.01 38.23 21.36
CA ALA A 116 -27.74 39.10 22.28
C ALA A 116 -27.50 38.72 23.77
N GLN A 117 -27.44 39.76 24.61
CA GLN A 117 -27.54 39.79 26.09
C GLN A 117 -26.46 39.09 26.97
N PRO A 118 -25.81 39.83 27.90
CA PRO A 118 -25.08 39.32 29.06
C PRO A 118 -25.87 39.52 30.38
N ASN A 119 -25.43 38.92 31.50
CA ASN A 119 -25.81 39.40 32.84
C ASN A 119 -24.76 39.09 33.94
N GLN A 120 -24.93 39.66 35.14
CA GLN A 120 -23.91 39.83 36.20
C GLN A 120 -24.23 39.05 37.49
N ASN A 121 -23.23 38.75 38.35
CA ASN A 121 -23.16 39.23 39.75
C ASN A 121 -22.02 38.65 40.64
N GLN A 122 -21.48 39.58 41.46
CA GLN A 122 -20.72 39.61 42.75
C GLN A 122 -20.74 38.41 43.74
N PRO A 123 -20.03 38.43 44.92
CA PRO A 123 -18.87 39.22 45.40
C PRO A 123 -17.73 38.35 46.07
N PRO A 124 -16.64 38.94 46.64
CA PRO A 124 -15.52 38.23 47.29
C PRO A 124 -15.28 38.55 48.80
N LEU A 125 -14.35 37.81 49.46
CA LEU A 125 -13.51 38.06 50.67
C LEU A 125 -13.44 36.81 51.60
N PRO A 126 -12.52 36.71 52.60
CA PRO A 126 -11.39 37.59 52.97
C PRO A 126 -10.01 36.93 52.79
N VAL A 127 -8.96 37.51 53.41
CA VAL A 127 -7.56 37.04 53.40
C VAL A 127 -7.08 36.78 54.83
N GLU A 128 -6.42 35.64 55.06
CA GLU A 128 -5.52 35.45 56.19
C GLU A 128 -4.11 35.10 55.68
N GLY A 129 -3.08 35.55 56.39
CA GLY A 129 -1.68 35.33 56.02
C GLY A 129 -0.88 34.73 57.16
N GLN A 130 -0.18 33.62 56.89
CA GLN A 130 0.92 33.12 57.71
C GLN A 130 2.11 32.73 56.84
N GLN A 131 3.28 32.64 57.48
CA GLN A 131 4.58 32.88 56.85
C GLN A 131 5.23 31.63 56.23
N ALA A 132 6.36 31.87 55.55
CA ALA A 132 6.97 30.92 54.65
C ALA A 132 7.74 29.77 55.32
N SER A 133 7.28 28.54 55.10
CA SER A 133 8.17 27.40 54.83
C SER A 133 7.51 26.44 53.83
N GLY A 134 8.30 25.75 52.99
CA GLY A 134 7.77 24.69 52.10
C GLY A 134 7.73 24.94 50.58
N ARG A 135 8.47 25.90 50.01
CA ARG A 135 8.59 26.03 48.53
C ARG A 135 9.30 24.83 47.88
N ASP A 136 10.34 24.26 48.50
CA ASP A 136 11.11 23.15 47.91
C ASP A 136 10.37 21.82 47.79
N HIS A 137 9.53 21.46 48.77
CA HIS A 137 8.76 20.21 48.71
C HIS A 137 7.81 20.17 47.50
N ARG A 138 7.20 21.30 47.13
CA ARG A 138 6.31 21.39 45.95
C ARG A 138 7.08 21.28 44.62
N GLY A 139 8.35 21.71 44.58
CA GLY A 139 9.25 21.46 43.45
C GLY A 139 9.59 19.98 43.30
N ARG A 140 10.06 19.36 44.40
CA ARG A 140 10.47 17.94 44.45
C ARG A 140 9.31 17.00 44.06
N HIS A 141 8.12 17.15 44.65
CA HIS A 141 6.93 16.36 44.28
C HIS A 141 6.52 16.48 42.80
N ARG A 142 6.70 17.66 42.18
CA ARG A 142 6.26 17.90 40.79
C ARG A 142 7.28 17.41 39.76
N ARG A 143 8.57 17.42 40.10
CA ARG A 143 9.62 16.73 39.34
C ARG A 143 9.43 15.21 39.44
N ASN A 144 9.13 14.71 40.65
CA ASN A 144 8.73 13.32 40.86
C ASN A 144 7.51 12.94 40.00
N ARG A 145 6.42 13.73 39.95
CA ARG A 145 5.25 13.38 39.11
C ARG A 145 5.51 13.25 37.60
N ARG A 146 6.50 13.97 37.04
CA ARG A 146 6.91 13.78 35.64
C ARG A 146 7.89 12.63 35.45
N GLY A 147 8.78 12.40 36.42
CA GLY A 147 9.56 11.17 36.53
C GLY A 147 8.61 9.96 36.54
N GLN A 148 7.67 9.93 37.49
CA GLN A 148 6.63 8.91 37.66
C GLN A 148 5.83 8.66 36.39
N GLN A 149 5.32 9.66 35.68
CA GLN A 149 4.58 9.40 34.42
C GLN A 149 5.44 8.75 33.33
N ALA A 150 6.74 9.07 33.25
CA ALA A 150 7.66 8.45 32.30
C ALA A 150 8.29 7.15 32.83
N GLN A 151 8.33 6.92 34.13
CA GLN A 151 8.69 5.66 34.79
C GLN A 151 7.54 4.66 34.67
N VAL A 152 6.29 5.09 34.82
CA VAL A 152 5.08 4.30 34.56
C VAL A 152 5.03 3.90 33.09
N ALA A 153 5.12 4.86 32.16
CA ALA A 153 5.14 4.54 30.73
C ALA A 153 6.34 3.65 30.30
N ALA A 154 7.46 3.70 31.02
CA ALA A 154 8.58 2.79 30.78
C ALA A 154 8.35 1.40 31.41
N ALA A 155 7.84 1.32 32.65
CA ALA A 155 7.53 0.07 33.34
C ALA A 155 6.37 -0.70 32.70
N GLU A 156 5.33 -0.01 32.21
CA GLU A 156 4.25 -0.54 31.37
C GLU A 156 4.77 -1.29 30.11
N HIS A 157 6.02 -1.05 29.71
CA HIS A 157 6.68 -1.63 28.54
C HIS A 157 8.05 -2.26 28.89
N GLY A 158 8.27 -2.67 30.14
CA GLY A 158 9.48 -3.40 30.57
C GLY A 158 10.81 -2.63 30.44
N MET A 159 10.77 -1.31 30.29
CA MET A 159 11.95 -0.46 30.05
C MET A 159 12.39 0.32 31.28
N THR A 160 13.69 0.57 31.41
CA THR A 160 14.20 1.56 32.36
C THR A 160 13.93 2.98 31.86
N TYR A 161 13.71 3.93 32.78
CA TYR A 161 13.45 5.33 32.44
C TYR A 161 14.56 5.96 31.56
N HIS A 162 15.83 5.61 31.81
CA HIS A 162 16.97 6.10 31.02
C HIS A 162 16.93 5.58 29.58
N LYS A 163 16.60 4.29 29.38
CA LYS A 163 16.45 3.66 28.08
C LYS A 163 15.28 4.26 27.30
N TYR A 164 14.11 4.37 27.92
CA TYR A 164 12.94 5.04 27.34
C TYR A 164 13.24 6.51 26.97
N ALA A 165 13.92 7.27 27.84
CA ALA A 165 14.31 8.65 27.56
C ALA A 165 15.42 8.78 26.50
N SER A 166 16.20 7.72 26.24
CA SER A 166 17.16 7.66 25.12
C SER A 166 16.45 7.34 23.80
N LEU A 167 15.68 6.24 23.76
CA LEU A 167 14.90 5.82 22.59
C LEU A 167 13.94 6.93 22.14
N ARG A 168 13.24 7.60 23.07
CA ARG A 168 12.38 8.74 22.75
C ARG A 168 13.14 9.92 22.14
N ARG A 169 14.38 10.20 22.57
CA ARG A 169 15.23 11.22 21.93
C ARG A 169 15.73 10.78 20.55
N ARG A 170 15.88 9.48 20.29
CA ARG A 170 16.19 8.96 18.95
C ARG A 170 14.96 9.05 18.03
N GLN A 171 13.79 8.62 18.52
CA GLN A 171 12.52 8.68 17.77
C GLN A 171 12.13 10.11 17.38
N ILE A 172 12.30 11.10 18.27
CA ILE A 172 12.08 12.52 17.91
C ILE A 172 12.91 12.88 16.68
N ARG A 173 14.23 12.69 16.73
CA ARG A 173 15.14 13.03 15.62
C ARG A 173 14.80 12.28 14.32
N VAL A 174 14.44 11.00 14.42
CA VAL A 174 13.99 10.20 13.26
C VAL A 174 12.70 10.74 12.63
N GLU A 175 11.78 11.31 13.39
CA GLU A 175 10.54 11.90 12.86
C GLU A 175 10.66 13.38 12.47
N THR A 176 11.54 14.16 13.10
CA THR A 176 11.58 15.63 12.97
C THR A 176 12.82 16.21 12.33
N GLU A 177 13.91 15.44 12.23
CA GLU A 177 15.20 15.91 11.68
C GLU A 177 15.58 15.10 10.42
N ALA A 178 14.73 14.20 9.91
CA ALA A 178 15.07 13.32 8.79
C ALA A 178 15.42 14.06 7.49
N TRP A 179 14.75 15.17 7.19
CA TRP A 179 15.04 16.01 6.02
C TRP A 179 16.13 17.05 6.31
N GLU A 180 16.18 17.60 7.53
CA GLU A 180 17.24 18.52 7.97
C GLU A 180 18.62 17.84 7.98
N GLN A 181 18.70 16.63 8.54
CA GLN A 181 19.90 15.80 8.56
C GLN A 181 20.31 15.38 7.15
N ALA A 182 19.37 15.06 6.26
CA ALA A 182 19.70 14.81 4.85
C ALA A 182 20.27 16.06 4.17
N ALA A 183 19.62 17.24 4.31
CA ALA A 183 20.13 18.50 3.77
C ALA A 183 21.46 18.96 4.40
N LYS A 184 21.75 18.53 5.63
CA LYS A 184 23.05 18.68 6.28
C LYS A 184 24.09 17.74 5.68
N GLU A 185 23.78 16.45 5.52
CA GLU A 185 24.65 15.45 4.89
C GLU A 185 25.01 15.83 3.44
N TYR A 186 24.08 16.40 2.67
CA TYR A 186 24.40 16.93 1.33
C TYR A 186 25.37 18.12 1.37
N ARG A 187 25.26 19.01 2.37
CA ARG A 187 26.19 20.15 2.55
C ARG A 187 27.57 19.72 3.04
N GLU A 188 27.62 18.83 4.04
CA GLU A 188 28.88 18.29 4.56
C GLU A 188 29.62 17.49 3.48
N LEU A 189 28.92 16.64 2.71
CA LEU A 189 29.53 15.88 1.62
C LEU A 189 29.99 16.76 0.44
N LEU A 190 29.34 17.89 0.18
CA LEU A 190 29.83 18.88 -0.79
C LEU A 190 31.09 19.60 -0.30
N ALA A 191 31.15 19.98 0.98
CA ALA A 191 32.36 20.55 1.57
C ALA A 191 33.54 19.56 1.50
N ASP A 192 33.34 18.32 1.95
CA ASP A 192 34.32 17.23 1.84
C ASP A 192 34.80 17.01 0.39
N MET A 193 33.89 17.07 -0.60
CA MET A 193 34.25 16.96 -2.02
C MET A 193 35.12 18.11 -2.51
N CYS A 194 34.81 19.35 -2.11
CA CYS A 194 35.54 20.54 -2.50
C CYS A 194 36.94 20.59 -1.86
N GLU A 195 37.06 20.19 -0.59
CA GLU A 195 38.34 20.15 0.13
C GLU A 195 39.22 18.98 -0.34
N GLN A 196 38.66 17.77 -0.46
CA GLN A 196 39.42 16.53 -0.67
C GLN A 196 39.51 16.11 -2.16
N LYS A 197 38.83 16.83 -3.08
CA LYS A 197 38.79 16.56 -4.53
C LYS A 197 38.28 15.16 -4.93
N LEU A 198 37.52 14.50 -4.06
CA LEU A 198 37.10 13.09 -4.19
C LEU A 198 35.98 12.82 -5.21
N ALA A 199 35.60 13.81 -6.03
CA ALA A 199 34.48 13.71 -6.97
C ALA A 199 34.44 12.44 -7.87
N PRO A 200 35.57 11.91 -8.38
CA PRO A 200 35.56 10.69 -9.22
C PRO A 200 35.15 9.40 -8.48
N ASN A 201 35.28 9.37 -7.15
CA ASN A 201 35.17 8.13 -6.35
C ASN A 201 33.75 7.88 -5.80
N LEU A 202 32.80 8.79 -6.04
CA LEU A 202 31.43 8.65 -5.55
C LEU A 202 30.60 7.73 -6.48
N PRO A 203 29.66 6.94 -5.93
CA PRO A 203 28.69 6.22 -6.75
C PRO A 203 27.91 7.21 -7.64
N TYR A 204 27.86 6.97 -8.96
CA TYR A 204 27.36 7.90 -9.98
C TYR A 204 26.09 8.70 -9.62
N ILE A 205 25.08 8.11 -8.99
CA ILE A 205 23.86 8.87 -8.62
C ILE A 205 24.05 9.76 -7.37
N LYS A 206 25.00 9.45 -6.46
CA LYS A 206 25.41 10.44 -5.44
C LYS A 206 25.97 11.70 -6.10
N SER A 207 26.89 11.58 -7.07
CA SER A 207 27.44 12.76 -7.74
C SER A 207 26.39 13.53 -8.54
N LEU A 208 25.40 12.84 -9.13
CA LEU A 208 24.23 13.52 -9.73
C LEU A 208 23.41 14.30 -8.69
N PHE A 209 22.99 13.69 -7.58
CA PHE A 209 22.22 14.38 -6.53
C PHE A 209 22.98 15.57 -5.94
N LEU A 210 24.29 15.43 -5.72
CA LEU A 210 25.16 16.48 -5.20
C LEU A 210 25.28 17.63 -6.21
N GLY A 211 25.50 17.33 -7.50
CA GLY A 211 25.54 18.31 -8.58
C GLY A 211 24.19 18.96 -8.92
N TRP A 212 23.07 18.37 -8.51
CA TRP A 212 21.73 18.96 -8.64
C TRP A 212 21.31 19.79 -7.42
N PHE A 213 21.87 19.53 -6.23
CA PHE A 213 21.42 20.14 -4.99
C PHE A 213 21.61 21.66 -4.97
N GLU A 214 22.81 22.15 -5.27
CA GLU A 214 23.10 23.60 -5.21
C GLU A 214 22.34 24.40 -6.27
N PRO A 215 22.35 24.03 -7.57
CA PRO A 215 21.57 24.76 -8.57
C PRO A 215 20.07 24.79 -8.26
N LEU A 216 19.50 23.70 -7.72
CA LEU A 216 18.10 23.65 -7.32
C LEU A 216 17.82 24.51 -6.07
N ARG A 217 18.69 24.44 -5.05
CA ARG A 217 18.60 25.28 -3.84
C ARG A 217 18.58 26.76 -4.21
N ASP A 218 19.50 27.18 -5.07
CA ASP A 218 19.70 28.61 -5.38
C ASP A 218 18.57 29.15 -6.28
N GLN A 219 18.05 28.34 -7.20
CA GLN A 219 16.83 28.69 -7.96
C GLN A 219 15.56 28.71 -7.08
N ILE A 220 15.44 27.83 -6.08
CA ILE A 220 14.33 27.92 -5.11
C ILE A 220 14.46 29.18 -4.24
N ALA A 221 15.68 29.56 -3.82
CA ALA A 221 15.90 30.78 -3.07
C ALA A 221 15.53 32.04 -3.89
N ALA A 222 15.97 32.12 -5.15
CA ALA A 222 15.58 33.19 -6.06
C ALA A 222 14.05 33.26 -6.28
N GLU A 223 13.39 32.11 -6.44
CA GLU A 223 11.92 32.03 -6.51
C GLU A 223 11.26 32.51 -5.21
N GLN A 224 11.82 32.20 -4.03
CA GLN A 224 11.31 32.68 -2.73
C GLN A 224 11.44 34.20 -2.58
N GLU A 225 12.50 34.82 -3.10
CA GLU A 225 12.69 36.27 -3.16
C GLU A 225 11.69 36.94 -4.13
N LEU A 226 11.54 36.40 -5.35
CA LEU A 226 10.56 36.85 -6.35
C LEU A 226 9.09 36.67 -5.88
N VAL A 227 8.85 35.75 -4.95
CA VAL A 227 7.56 35.53 -4.28
C VAL A 227 7.36 36.47 -3.09
N ALA A 228 8.43 36.95 -2.46
CA ALA A 228 8.35 37.85 -1.30
C ALA A 228 7.97 39.29 -1.68
N ASP A 229 8.22 39.72 -2.91
CA ASP A 229 7.86 41.05 -3.38
C ASP A 229 6.34 41.27 -3.45
N ARG A 230 5.90 42.47 -3.05
CA ARG A 230 4.49 42.84 -2.85
C ARG A 230 3.69 42.91 -4.15
N GLY A 231 4.33 42.90 -5.32
CA GLY A 231 3.66 42.79 -6.62
C GLY A 231 3.34 41.36 -7.06
N SER A 232 3.93 40.35 -6.43
CA SER A 232 3.94 38.97 -6.96
C SER A 232 2.59 38.25 -6.83
N ARG A 233 1.92 38.02 -7.96
CA ARG A 233 0.65 37.25 -8.04
C ARG A 233 0.86 35.74 -8.25
N ALA A 234 2.01 35.22 -7.84
CA ALA A 234 2.38 33.81 -7.98
C ALA A 234 1.41 32.89 -7.23
N SER A 235 0.77 31.94 -7.92
CA SER A 235 -0.31 31.12 -7.33
C SER A 235 0.15 30.10 -6.28
N HIS A 236 1.45 29.84 -6.22
CA HIS A 236 2.18 29.06 -5.21
C HIS A 236 2.82 29.94 -4.12
N GLY A 237 2.88 31.27 -4.33
CA GLY A 237 3.64 32.22 -3.53
C GLY A 237 3.34 32.19 -2.03
N PRO A 238 2.05 32.20 -1.60
CA PRO A 238 1.68 32.14 -0.17
C PRO A 238 2.19 30.90 0.59
N TYR A 239 2.75 29.91 -0.10
CA TYR A 239 3.22 28.64 0.45
C TYR A 239 4.73 28.45 0.35
N PHE A 240 5.38 29.06 -0.65
CA PHE A 240 6.80 28.82 -0.96
C PHE A 240 7.73 29.27 0.16
N ASN A 241 7.41 30.39 0.83
CA ASN A 241 8.27 30.99 1.87
C ASN A 241 7.99 30.40 3.28
N MET A 242 7.37 29.22 3.36
CA MET A 242 7.07 28.53 4.63
C MET A 242 8.13 27.51 5.07
N LEU A 243 9.11 27.19 4.21
CA LEU A 243 10.17 26.20 4.47
C LEU A 243 11.50 26.67 3.85
N PRO A 244 12.67 26.39 4.45
CA PRO A 244 13.97 26.70 3.84
C PRO A 244 14.20 26.03 2.48
N ALA A 245 14.87 26.74 1.57
CA ALA A 245 15.13 26.29 0.19
C ALA A 245 15.92 24.97 0.09
N ASP A 246 16.85 24.71 1.02
CA ASP A 246 17.63 23.46 1.07
C ASP A 246 16.74 22.25 1.38
N MET A 247 15.83 22.38 2.36
CA MET A 247 14.82 21.36 2.65
C MET A 247 13.88 21.15 1.45
N MET A 248 13.44 22.22 0.79
CA MET A 248 12.57 22.12 -0.40
C MET A 248 13.28 21.40 -1.57
N ALA A 249 14.56 21.69 -1.80
CA ALA A 249 15.37 21.01 -2.80
C ALA A 249 15.50 19.51 -2.50
N VAL A 250 15.92 19.14 -1.29
CA VAL A 250 16.07 17.73 -0.87
C VAL A 250 14.73 16.98 -0.97
N ILE A 251 13.63 17.54 -0.46
CA ILE A 251 12.31 16.91 -0.55
C ILE A 251 11.92 16.68 -2.01
N THR A 252 12.11 17.68 -2.89
CA THR A 252 11.78 17.59 -4.32
C THR A 252 12.57 16.49 -5.03
N MET A 253 13.90 16.46 -4.87
CA MET A 253 14.76 15.45 -5.50
C MET A 253 14.37 14.03 -5.07
N HIS A 254 14.27 13.77 -3.77
CA HIS A 254 13.98 12.43 -3.25
C HIS A 254 12.54 12.01 -3.57
N LYS A 255 11.55 12.89 -3.43
CA LYS A 255 10.15 12.55 -3.75
C LYS A 255 9.98 12.25 -5.23
N LEU A 256 10.63 12.99 -6.14
CA LEU A 256 10.58 12.69 -7.56
C LEU A 256 11.30 11.37 -7.90
N MET A 257 12.46 11.08 -7.31
CA MET A 257 13.18 9.82 -7.60
C MET A 257 12.42 8.60 -7.06
N GLY A 258 11.89 8.66 -5.83
CA GLY A 258 11.06 7.59 -5.28
C GLY A 258 9.80 7.32 -6.12
N LEU A 259 9.23 8.37 -6.71
CA LEU A 259 8.11 8.26 -7.66
C LEU A 259 8.48 7.75 -9.05
N LEU A 260 9.74 7.91 -9.48
CA LEU A 260 10.24 7.31 -10.72
C LEU A 260 10.56 5.83 -10.52
N MET A 261 11.11 5.45 -9.35
CA MET A 261 11.33 4.05 -8.95
C MET A 261 10.03 3.25 -8.79
N THR A 262 8.99 3.87 -8.22
CA THR A 262 7.66 3.27 -8.01
C THR A 262 6.67 3.57 -9.15
N GLY A 263 7.13 4.25 -10.20
CA GLY A 263 6.29 4.79 -11.26
C GLY A 263 5.94 3.80 -12.36
N SER A 264 5.74 4.33 -13.58
CA SER A 264 5.73 3.49 -14.77
C SER A 264 7.15 2.98 -14.99
N GLY A 265 7.36 1.66 -15.02
CA GLY A 265 8.67 1.02 -15.13
C GLY A 265 9.43 1.26 -16.45
N ASP A 266 8.98 2.21 -17.27
CA ASP A 266 9.73 2.84 -18.36
C ASP A 266 10.46 4.14 -17.94
N GLY A 267 10.50 4.43 -16.62
CA GLY A 267 11.21 5.59 -16.05
C GLY A 267 10.37 6.87 -16.09
N SER A 268 9.04 6.77 -15.92
CA SER A 268 8.15 7.93 -15.98
C SER A 268 7.03 7.95 -14.94
N VAL A 269 6.74 9.14 -14.41
CA VAL A 269 5.65 9.43 -13.47
C VAL A 269 4.70 10.47 -14.07
N ARG A 270 3.40 10.40 -13.76
CA ARG A 270 2.43 11.42 -14.21
C ARG A 270 2.66 12.72 -13.45
N VAL A 271 2.67 13.87 -14.13
CA VAL A 271 2.92 15.18 -13.48
C VAL A 271 1.93 15.44 -12.33
N ILE A 272 0.65 15.02 -12.47
CA ILE A 272 -0.37 15.12 -11.40
C ILE A 272 0.10 14.43 -10.10
N GLN A 273 0.58 13.19 -10.23
CA GLN A 273 1.00 12.36 -9.10
C GLN A 273 2.24 12.95 -8.42
N ALA A 274 3.21 13.40 -9.22
CA ALA A 274 4.41 14.07 -8.72
C ALA A 274 4.10 15.40 -8.03
N ALA A 275 3.35 16.29 -8.69
CA ALA A 275 3.06 17.62 -8.15
C ALA A 275 2.27 17.53 -6.83
N CYS A 276 1.22 16.70 -6.76
CA CYS A 276 0.45 16.54 -5.54
C CYS A 276 1.28 15.91 -4.39
N GLN A 277 2.05 14.85 -4.64
CA GLN A 277 2.83 14.20 -3.57
C GLN A 277 4.06 15.00 -3.11
N ILE A 278 4.67 15.82 -3.98
CA ILE A 278 5.72 16.77 -3.58
C ILE A 278 5.10 17.89 -2.76
N GLY A 279 4.01 18.50 -3.22
CA GLY A 279 3.31 19.56 -2.47
C GLY A 279 2.80 19.11 -1.10
N GLU A 280 2.28 17.89 -0.98
CA GLU A 280 1.88 17.28 0.31
C GLU A 280 3.08 17.07 1.23
N ALA A 281 4.21 16.59 0.70
CA ALA A 281 5.43 16.39 1.48
C ALA A 281 6.00 17.71 2.03
N ILE A 282 6.01 18.77 1.21
CA ILE A 282 6.39 20.12 1.64
C ILE A 282 5.42 20.62 2.72
N GLU A 283 4.09 20.45 2.56
CA GLU A 283 3.15 20.86 3.62
C GLU A 283 3.39 20.12 4.94
N HIS A 284 3.64 18.81 4.88
CA HIS A 284 3.93 18.02 6.08
C HIS A 284 5.19 18.51 6.79
N GLU A 285 6.25 18.86 6.05
CA GLU A 285 7.45 19.43 6.65
C GLU A 285 7.22 20.85 7.18
N VAL A 286 6.49 21.71 6.45
CA VAL A 286 6.08 23.05 6.93
C VAL A 286 5.35 22.98 8.28
N ARG A 287 4.48 21.97 8.48
CA ARG A 287 3.78 21.76 9.76
C ARG A 287 4.75 21.34 10.88
N ILE A 288 5.72 20.45 10.58
CA ILE A 288 6.74 19.99 11.53
C ILE A 288 7.68 21.15 11.90
N HIS A 289 8.30 21.81 10.91
CA HIS A 289 9.18 22.96 11.09
C HIS A 289 8.51 24.09 11.89
N ARG A 290 7.26 24.46 11.56
CA ARG A 290 6.48 25.45 12.31
C ARG A 290 6.22 25.04 13.76
N PHE A 291 5.98 23.75 14.03
CA PHE A 291 5.80 23.24 15.39
C PHE A 291 7.12 23.25 16.20
N LEU A 292 8.23 22.88 15.56
CA LEU A 292 9.58 22.96 16.13
C LEU A 292 9.95 24.41 16.46
N GLU A 293 9.77 25.35 15.53
CA GLU A 293 9.99 26.78 15.78
C GLU A 293 9.18 27.30 16.97
N LYS A 294 7.86 27.04 17.00
CA LYS A 294 6.96 27.43 18.10
C LYS A 294 7.41 26.86 19.45
N THR A 295 8.15 25.75 19.44
CA THR A 295 8.73 25.11 20.64
C THR A 295 10.10 25.71 20.99
N ARG A 296 10.99 25.93 20.01
CA ARG A 296 12.34 26.50 20.18
C ARG A 296 12.29 27.98 20.61
N LYS A 297 11.47 28.80 19.93
CA LYS A 297 11.22 30.21 20.29
C LYS A 297 10.59 30.34 21.71
N LYS A 298 9.93 29.29 22.20
CA LYS A 298 9.41 29.19 23.57
C LYS A 298 10.45 28.79 24.61
N SER A 299 11.51 28.08 24.23
CA SER A 299 12.66 27.78 25.10
C SER A 299 13.62 28.96 25.22
N ASN A 300 13.78 29.74 24.15
CA ASN A 300 14.63 30.94 24.13
C ASN A 300 13.98 32.12 24.88
N LYS A 301 12.66 32.37 24.72
CA LYS A 301 11.95 33.37 25.54
C LYS A 301 11.71 32.98 27.02
N GLU A 302 12.21 31.83 27.49
CA GLU A 302 12.39 31.56 28.93
C GLU A 302 13.83 31.87 29.41
N LYS A 303 14.68 32.45 28.55
CA LYS A 303 16.03 32.97 28.84
C LYS A 303 16.25 34.45 28.46
N GLU A 304 15.55 34.95 27.44
CA GLU A 304 15.89 36.18 26.70
C GLU A 304 14.82 37.29 26.82
N ASN A 305 14.08 37.36 27.93
CA ASN A 305 13.16 38.48 28.19
C ASN A 305 13.03 38.80 29.69
N GLU A 306 14.04 39.47 30.22
CA GLU A 306 13.75 40.73 30.91
C GLU A 306 13.54 41.84 29.85
N GLU A 307 13.00 42.99 30.27
CA GLU A 307 12.81 44.20 29.45
C GLU A 307 11.81 44.14 28.26
N GLU A 308 11.53 45.34 27.71
CA GLU A 308 10.27 45.94 27.22
C GLU A 308 9.53 45.23 26.04
N ILE A 309 8.20 45.31 25.81
CA ILE A 309 7.09 46.30 26.00
C ILE A 309 6.97 47.37 24.89
N CYS A 310 6.16 47.09 23.84
CA CYS A 310 4.87 47.75 23.59
C CYS A 310 4.20 47.29 22.27
N ASP A 311 3.10 46.52 22.36
CA ASP A 311 2.03 46.47 21.33
C ASP A 311 0.76 45.89 21.99
N SER A 312 0.01 46.78 22.62
CA SER A 312 -0.48 46.53 23.98
C SER A 312 -1.57 45.45 24.09
N ASP A 313 -2.67 45.53 23.33
CA ASP A 313 -3.90 44.81 23.69
C ASP A 313 -4.10 43.47 22.95
N ILE A 314 -3.71 43.38 21.67
CA ILE A 314 -3.64 42.08 20.97
C ILE A 314 -2.56 41.21 21.63
N ALA A 315 -1.42 41.79 22.06
CA ALA A 315 -0.45 41.06 22.85
C ALA A 315 -1.01 40.67 24.23
N LYS A 316 -1.73 41.53 24.97
CA LYS A 316 -2.37 41.17 26.24
C LYS A 316 -3.36 40.01 26.10
N GLU A 317 -4.17 39.96 25.04
CA GLU A 317 -5.10 38.83 24.83
C GLU A 317 -4.33 37.55 24.48
N GLN A 318 -3.39 37.61 23.52
CA GLN A 318 -2.52 36.47 23.24
C GLN A 318 -1.72 36.03 24.48
N GLN A 319 -1.30 36.95 25.35
CA GLN A 319 -0.54 36.66 26.56
C GLN A 319 -1.45 36.14 27.70
N ARG A 320 -2.72 36.55 27.77
CA ARG A 320 -3.76 35.91 28.61
C ARG A 320 -4.01 34.47 28.13
N LEU A 321 -4.16 34.25 26.84
CA LEU A 321 -4.31 32.91 26.25
C LEU A 321 -3.05 32.06 26.47
N ARG A 322 -1.85 32.59 26.22
CA ARG A 322 -0.57 31.92 26.49
C ARG A 322 -0.36 31.64 27.99
N LYS A 323 -0.75 32.54 28.89
CA LYS A 323 -0.78 32.29 30.35
C LYS A 323 -1.76 31.16 30.66
N LYS A 324 -3.01 31.20 30.18
CA LYS A 324 -4.04 30.16 30.38
C LYS A 324 -3.61 28.80 29.83
N VAL A 325 -3.03 28.73 28.63
CA VAL A 325 -2.46 27.52 28.02
C VAL A 325 -1.26 27.02 28.82
N THR A 326 -0.31 27.88 29.17
CA THR A 326 0.90 27.49 29.91
C THR A 326 0.55 27.05 31.32
N ASP A 327 -0.46 27.64 31.94
CA ASP A 327 -1.00 27.23 33.23
C ASP A 327 -1.73 25.88 33.13
N LEU A 328 -2.48 25.62 32.05
CA LEU A 328 -3.07 24.31 31.76
C LEU A 328 -2.02 23.24 31.41
N MET A 329 -0.90 23.60 30.77
CA MET A 329 0.27 22.73 30.57
C MET A 329 0.99 22.43 31.90
N LYS A 330 1.18 23.44 32.75
CA LYS A 330 1.73 23.31 34.11
C LYS A 330 0.78 22.48 35.00
N LYS A 331 -0.54 22.58 34.81
CA LYS A 331 -1.61 21.79 35.46
C LYS A 331 -1.90 20.45 34.75
N GLN A 332 -1.08 20.05 33.75
CA GLN A 332 -1.17 18.79 32.99
C GLN A 332 -2.54 18.49 32.33
N LYS A 333 -3.42 19.48 32.16
CA LYS A 333 -4.75 19.31 31.52
C LYS A 333 -4.64 19.26 29.99
N LEU A 334 -3.91 18.26 29.48
CA LEU A 334 -3.57 18.07 28.06
C LEU A 334 -4.77 18.05 27.11
N ARG A 335 -5.95 17.55 27.54
CA ARG A 335 -7.19 17.66 26.75
C ARG A 335 -7.64 19.12 26.55
N GLN A 336 -7.49 19.98 27.56
CA GLN A 336 -7.84 21.41 27.47
C GLN A 336 -6.75 22.22 26.74
N VAL A 337 -5.47 21.90 26.95
CA VAL A 337 -4.35 22.46 26.15
C VAL A 337 -4.56 22.16 24.67
N ARG A 338 -4.81 20.90 24.29
CA ARG A 338 -5.11 20.51 22.89
C ARG A 338 -6.38 21.18 22.35
N LYS A 339 -7.34 21.58 23.19
CA LYS A 339 -8.54 22.31 22.76
C LYS A 339 -8.28 23.80 22.49
N ILE A 340 -7.32 24.43 23.19
CA ILE A 340 -6.94 25.83 22.91
C ILE A 340 -5.91 25.90 21.78
N VAL A 341 -4.94 24.97 21.72
CA VAL A 341 -3.95 24.91 20.64
C VAL A 341 -4.58 24.57 19.29
N LYS A 342 -5.64 23.74 19.25
CA LYS A 342 -6.45 23.50 18.04
C LYS A 342 -7.36 24.68 17.64
N ASN A 343 -7.34 25.77 18.42
CA ASN A 343 -7.96 27.07 18.15
C ASN A 343 -6.89 28.19 18.09
N GLN A 344 -5.62 27.84 17.86
CA GLN A 344 -4.48 28.76 17.68
C GLN A 344 -3.44 28.25 16.66
N ASP A 345 -3.75 27.17 15.95
CA ASP A 345 -2.98 26.69 14.79
C ASP A 345 -3.94 26.44 13.62
N ASP A 346 -4.73 27.48 13.35
CA ASP A 346 -5.84 27.48 12.39
C ASP A 346 -5.36 27.57 10.93
N SER A 347 -4.08 27.26 10.67
CA SER A 347 -3.56 27.18 9.31
C SER A 347 -4.22 26.00 8.59
N ARG A 348 -5.26 26.32 7.81
CA ARG A 348 -6.03 25.39 6.99
C ARG A 348 -5.09 24.47 6.19
N PRO A 349 -5.35 23.15 6.16
CA PRO A 349 -4.64 22.25 5.27
C PRO A 349 -4.62 22.77 3.84
N TRP A 350 -3.50 22.62 3.15
CA TRP A 350 -3.39 22.97 1.74
C TRP A 350 -4.36 22.08 0.95
N GLY A 351 -5.15 22.67 0.06
CA GLY A 351 -5.97 21.90 -0.88
C GLY A 351 -5.10 21.26 -1.95
N GLN A 352 -5.63 20.25 -2.66
CA GLN A 352 -4.89 19.61 -3.75
C GLN A 352 -4.47 20.61 -4.84
N ASP A 353 -5.23 21.68 -5.06
CA ASP A 353 -4.84 22.81 -5.90
C ASP A 353 -3.55 23.49 -5.47
N ALA A 354 -3.36 23.70 -4.16
CA ALA A 354 -2.14 24.30 -3.60
C ALA A 354 -0.97 23.31 -3.66
N HIS A 355 -1.18 22.03 -3.29
CA HIS A 355 -0.15 20.99 -3.46
C HIS A 355 0.31 20.91 -4.92
N ALA A 356 -0.64 20.86 -5.86
CA ALA A 356 -0.36 20.76 -7.28
C ALA A 356 0.37 21.99 -7.84
N LYS A 357 0.04 23.20 -7.38
CA LYS A 357 0.76 24.43 -7.79
C LYS A 357 2.20 24.45 -7.28
N VAL A 358 2.39 24.25 -5.97
CA VAL A 358 3.72 24.25 -5.33
C VAL A 358 4.60 23.15 -5.90
N GLY A 359 4.10 21.91 -5.98
CA GLY A 359 4.85 20.79 -6.53
C GLY A 359 5.16 20.94 -8.02
N SER A 360 4.26 21.51 -8.83
CA SER A 360 4.51 21.74 -10.26
C SER A 360 5.65 22.75 -10.48
N ARG A 361 5.69 23.87 -9.72
CA ARG A 361 6.81 24.83 -9.80
C ARG A 361 8.14 24.22 -9.31
N LEU A 362 8.13 23.41 -8.25
CA LEU A 362 9.32 22.71 -7.78
C LEU A 362 9.85 21.69 -8.81
N ILE A 363 8.97 20.98 -9.51
CA ILE A 363 9.35 20.08 -10.61
C ILE A 363 9.93 20.86 -11.79
N GLU A 364 9.37 22.02 -12.11
CA GLU A 364 9.84 22.90 -13.19
C GLU A 364 11.25 23.40 -12.94
N LEU A 365 11.50 24.02 -11.76
CA LEU A 365 12.83 24.44 -11.32
C LEU A 365 13.83 23.27 -11.31
N PHE A 366 13.38 22.04 -11.00
CA PHE A 366 14.23 20.85 -11.02
C PHE A 366 14.50 20.31 -12.44
N ILE A 367 13.57 20.47 -13.39
CA ILE A 367 13.82 20.19 -14.82
C ILE A 367 14.80 21.22 -15.42
N GLU A 368 14.70 22.49 -15.01
CA GLU A 368 15.56 23.59 -15.46
C GLU A 368 17.00 23.48 -14.91
N THR A 369 17.20 22.84 -13.74
CA THR A 369 18.50 22.75 -13.08
C THR A 369 19.20 21.39 -13.26
N ALA A 370 18.46 20.27 -13.23
CA ALA A 370 19.06 18.94 -13.22
C ALA A 370 19.60 18.51 -14.58
N HIS A 371 20.90 18.71 -14.77
CA HIS A 371 21.63 18.27 -15.95
C HIS A 371 22.47 17.02 -15.69
N ILE A 372 22.71 16.24 -16.74
CA ILE A 372 23.68 15.13 -16.74
C ILE A 372 24.95 15.65 -17.39
N GLN A 373 26.10 15.49 -16.72
CA GLN A 373 27.40 15.73 -17.33
C GLN A 373 27.84 14.52 -18.15
N PRO A 374 28.59 14.72 -19.25
CA PRO A 374 29.07 13.62 -20.09
C PRO A 374 29.95 12.63 -19.30
N PRO A 375 29.95 11.33 -19.69
CA PRO A 375 30.83 10.34 -19.08
C PRO A 375 32.29 10.67 -19.40
N ALA A 376 33.19 10.42 -18.44
CA ALA A 376 34.64 10.71 -18.54
C ALA A 376 35.39 9.91 -19.62
N SER A 377 34.69 9.08 -20.41
CA SER A 377 35.20 8.39 -21.59
C SER A 377 35.02 9.18 -22.91
N GLN A 378 34.49 10.40 -22.87
CA GLN A 378 34.39 11.27 -24.05
C GLN A 378 35.77 11.90 -24.34
N SER A 379 36.24 11.81 -25.59
CA SER A 379 37.49 12.43 -26.04
C SER A 379 37.41 13.96 -25.97
N SER A 380 38.54 14.63 -25.68
CA SER A 380 38.60 16.09 -25.45
C SER A 380 38.18 16.98 -26.62
N ASP A 381 38.17 16.46 -27.86
CA ASP A 381 37.67 17.16 -29.05
C ASP A 381 36.13 17.14 -29.17
N GLY A 382 35.41 16.49 -28.25
CA GLY A 382 33.95 16.42 -28.26
C GLY A 382 33.29 17.64 -27.60
N LEU A 383 32.27 18.20 -28.25
CA LEU A 383 31.30 19.08 -27.57
C LEU A 383 30.65 18.31 -26.41
N PRO A 384 30.54 18.91 -25.20
CA PRO A 384 30.05 18.20 -24.02
C PRO A 384 28.55 17.91 -24.15
N ASP A 385 28.17 16.63 -24.01
CA ASP A 385 26.77 16.14 -24.04
C ASP A 385 26.03 16.48 -22.74
N ILE A 386 25.87 17.79 -22.47
CA ILE A 386 25.08 18.30 -21.36
C ILE A 386 23.61 18.21 -21.74
N ARG A 387 22.88 17.29 -21.10
CA ARG A 387 21.45 17.07 -21.35
C ARG A 387 20.61 17.06 -20.07
N PRO A 388 19.36 17.56 -20.11
CA PRO A 388 18.49 17.58 -18.93
C PRO A 388 18.14 16.15 -18.51
N ALA A 389 18.31 15.89 -17.21
CA ALA A 389 18.08 14.60 -16.57
C ALA A 389 16.60 14.18 -16.56
N PHE A 390 15.70 15.16 -16.60
CA PHE A 390 14.25 14.99 -16.61
C PHE A 390 13.63 15.78 -17.76
N ARG A 391 12.60 15.21 -18.39
CA ARG A 391 11.87 15.87 -19.49
C ARG A 391 10.37 15.70 -19.30
N HIS A 392 9.61 16.76 -19.55
CA HIS A 392 8.15 16.74 -19.60
C HIS A 392 7.69 16.24 -20.97
N GLU A 393 7.23 14.99 -21.04
CA GLU A 393 6.67 14.40 -22.26
C GLU A 393 5.14 14.34 -22.19
N MET A 394 4.48 14.79 -23.26
CA MET A 394 3.01 14.73 -23.38
C MET A 394 2.58 13.47 -24.14
N ARG A 395 2.36 12.38 -23.40
CA ARG A 395 2.05 11.06 -23.95
C ARG A 395 0.59 10.89 -24.32
N THR A 396 0.36 10.27 -25.47
CA THR A 396 -0.97 9.87 -25.95
C THR A 396 -1.12 8.37 -25.76
N VAL A 397 -2.07 7.92 -24.92
CA VAL A 397 -2.46 6.51 -24.90
C VAL A 397 -3.52 6.26 -25.96
N PRO A 398 -3.28 5.39 -26.96
CA PRO A 398 -4.31 4.97 -27.89
C PRO A 398 -5.34 4.13 -27.13
N LYS A 399 -6.60 4.56 -27.16
CA LYS A 399 -7.73 3.70 -26.81
C LYS A 399 -8.16 2.96 -28.06
N GLU A 400 -7.90 1.66 -28.11
CA GLU A 400 -8.23 0.78 -29.26
C GLU A 400 -9.73 0.78 -29.63
N GLN A 401 -10.62 1.28 -28.75
CA GLN A 401 -12.07 1.26 -28.93
C GLN A 401 -12.77 2.64 -28.83
N GLN A 402 -12.04 3.77 -28.76
CA GLN A 402 -12.66 5.10 -28.78
C GLN A 402 -11.79 6.14 -29.52
N LYS A 403 -12.37 6.86 -30.49
CA LYS A 403 -11.72 7.93 -31.29
C LYS A 403 -11.13 9.10 -30.45
N LEU A 404 -11.44 9.18 -29.16
CA LEU A 404 -10.86 10.16 -28.23
C LEU A 404 -9.59 9.60 -27.57
N SER A 405 -8.46 9.82 -28.22
CA SER A 405 -7.16 9.63 -27.58
C SER A 405 -7.05 10.56 -26.36
N ARG A 406 -6.42 10.08 -25.27
CA ARG A 406 -6.16 10.91 -24.09
C ARG A 406 -4.67 11.19 -23.99
N ARG A 407 -4.32 12.47 -24.12
CA ARG A 407 -2.98 13.01 -23.90
C ARG A 407 -2.81 13.38 -22.42
N TYR A 408 -1.68 13.04 -21.81
CA TYR A 408 -1.33 13.42 -20.44
C TYR A 408 0.18 13.66 -20.30
N GLY A 409 0.55 14.64 -19.47
CA GLY A 409 1.95 14.91 -19.16
C GLY A 409 2.54 13.88 -18.21
N VAL A 410 3.72 13.39 -18.56
CA VAL A 410 4.62 12.67 -17.65
C VAL A 410 5.93 13.42 -17.50
N ILE A 411 6.59 13.21 -16.37
CA ILE A 411 8.00 13.49 -16.17
C ILE A 411 8.71 12.17 -16.46
N LYS A 412 9.73 12.21 -17.31
CA LYS A 412 10.53 11.05 -17.71
C LYS A 412 12.00 11.32 -17.44
N CYS A 413 12.68 10.36 -16.84
CA CYS A 413 14.13 10.43 -16.62
C CYS A 413 14.93 9.95 -17.84
N ASP A 414 16.16 10.44 -17.97
CA ASP A 414 17.14 9.93 -18.93
C ASP A 414 17.50 8.46 -18.63
N PRO A 415 17.80 7.62 -19.65
CA PRO A 415 18.24 6.23 -19.45
C PRO A 415 19.42 6.04 -18.48
N LEU A 416 20.36 7.00 -18.38
CA LEU A 416 21.49 6.91 -17.44
C LEU A 416 21.05 7.08 -15.98
N VAL A 417 20.11 8.01 -15.72
CA VAL A 417 19.49 8.18 -14.39
C VAL A 417 18.71 6.93 -14.04
N ARG A 418 17.88 6.43 -14.98
CA ARG A 418 17.12 5.18 -14.83
C ARG A 418 18.03 4.00 -14.45
N GLN A 419 19.14 3.79 -15.16
CA GLN A 419 20.04 2.68 -14.92
C GLN A 419 20.63 2.68 -13.49
N GLY A 420 20.82 3.87 -12.90
CA GLY A 420 21.28 4.01 -11.52
C GLY A 420 20.17 3.98 -10.46
N LEU A 421 18.88 4.12 -10.80
CA LEU A 421 17.78 4.19 -9.82
C LEU A 421 17.75 2.96 -8.87
N ASP A 422 17.98 1.76 -9.38
CA ASP A 422 18.10 0.53 -8.57
C ASP A 422 19.17 0.67 -7.47
N ARG A 423 20.29 1.33 -7.78
CA ARG A 423 21.41 1.57 -6.86
C ARG A 423 21.17 2.77 -5.92
N THR A 424 20.12 3.55 -6.15
CA THR A 424 19.76 4.78 -5.42
C THR A 424 18.85 4.51 -4.23
N ALA A 425 18.12 3.40 -4.23
CA ALA A 425 17.21 2.99 -3.15
C ALA A 425 17.80 3.13 -1.73
N LYS A 426 19.06 2.71 -1.55
CA LYS A 426 19.83 2.80 -0.29
C LYS A 426 20.21 4.23 0.16
N HIS A 427 19.92 5.25 -0.65
CA HIS A 427 20.15 6.66 -0.37
C HIS A 427 18.85 7.48 -0.29
N MET A 428 17.70 6.80 -0.41
CA MET A 428 16.38 7.43 -0.27
C MET A 428 16.07 7.76 1.20
N VAL A 429 15.68 9.01 1.47
CA VAL A 429 15.09 9.39 2.75
C VAL A 429 13.71 8.75 2.89
N ILE A 430 13.52 7.96 3.96
CA ILE A 430 12.26 7.27 4.30
C ILE A 430 11.71 7.94 5.57
N PRO A 431 10.68 8.80 5.50
CA PRO A 431 10.20 9.55 6.68
C PRO A 431 9.51 8.65 7.72
N TYR A 432 8.64 7.75 7.27
CA TYR A 432 7.88 6.84 8.14
C TYR A 432 8.71 5.58 8.48
N MET A 433 9.83 5.72 9.19
CA MET A 433 10.58 4.57 9.72
C MET A 433 9.77 3.82 10.81
N PRO A 434 10.02 2.50 11.03
CA PRO A 434 9.44 1.79 12.16
C PRO A 434 9.87 2.44 13.49
N MET A 435 8.97 2.49 14.47
CA MET A 435 9.19 3.31 15.67
C MET A 435 10.12 2.62 16.67
N LEU A 436 11.11 3.35 17.19
CA LEU A 436 12.05 2.89 18.23
C LEU A 436 11.44 2.83 19.65
N MET A 437 10.14 3.10 19.77
CA MET A 437 9.40 3.12 21.01
C MET A 437 7.91 2.83 20.74
N PRO A 438 7.13 2.39 21.74
CA PRO A 438 5.70 2.13 21.57
C PRO A 438 4.94 3.31 20.94
N PRO A 439 4.04 3.08 19.96
CA PRO A 439 3.26 4.14 19.34
C PRO A 439 2.32 4.86 20.31
N ILE A 440 1.93 6.09 19.97
CA ILE A 440 0.91 6.84 20.72
C ILE A 440 -0.45 6.16 20.54
N CYS A 441 -1.07 5.78 21.66
CA CYS A 441 -2.41 5.20 21.65
C CYS A 441 -3.45 6.10 20.94
N TRP A 442 -4.24 5.50 20.05
CA TRP A 442 -5.34 6.14 19.34
C TRP A 442 -6.42 6.66 20.31
N THR A 443 -6.85 7.91 20.10
CA THR A 443 -7.83 8.63 20.93
C THR A 443 -8.83 9.48 20.11
N GLY A 444 -8.89 9.22 18.80
CA GLY A 444 -9.69 9.91 17.78
C GLY A 444 -9.00 9.91 16.40
N TYR A 445 -9.76 10.27 15.35
CA TYR A 445 -9.35 10.21 13.94
C TYR A 445 -7.93 10.73 13.63
N ASP A 446 -7.55 11.86 14.23
CA ASP A 446 -6.30 12.62 13.99
C ASP A 446 -5.28 12.48 15.15
N LYS A 447 -5.39 11.44 15.99
CA LYS A 447 -4.69 11.37 17.29
C LYS A 447 -4.27 9.95 17.69
N GLY A 448 -3.13 9.49 17.19
CA GLY A 448 -2.44 8.25 17.57
C GLY A 448 -1.25 7.96 16.64
N ALA A 449 -0.68 6.77 16.74
CA ALA A 449 0.51 6.31 16.00
C ALA A 449 1.79 7.12 16.30
N HIS A 450 2.24 7.96 15.38
CA HIS A 450 3.56 8.61 15.45
C HIS A 450 3.62 9.77 16.46
N LEU A 451 4.82 10.25 16.81
CA LEU A 451 4.98 11.38 17.74
C LEU A 451 4.60 12.73 17.13
N PHE A 452 4.96 12.94 15.85
CA PHE A 452 4.77 14.18 15.09
C PHE A 452 4.26 13.92 13.67
N LEU A 453 4.65 12.81 13.04
CA LEU A 453 4.23 12.52 11.66
C LEU A 453 2.69 12.40 11.54
N PRO A 454 2.07 13.06 10.54
CA PRO A 454 0.62 13.07 10.42
C PRO A 454 0.08 11.65 10.25
N SER A 455 -0.87 11.32 11.13
CA SER A 455 -1.37 9.95 11.32
C SER A 455 -2.89 9.95 11.44
N TYR A 456 -3.55 9.10 10.65
CA TYR A 456 -5.01 8.99 10.58
C TYR A 456 -5.47 7.54 10.78
N VAL A 457 -6.55 7.37 11.56
CA VAL A 457 -7.15 6.06 11.89
C VAL A 457 -7.58 5.29 10.64
N MET A 458 -8.06 5.99 9.60
CA MET A 458 -8.62 5.39 8.38
C MET A 458 -7.97 5.97 7.11
N ARG A 459 -7.58 5.09 6.19
CA ARG A 459 -7.12 5.39 4.82
C ARG A 459 -8.34 5.72 3.94
N THR A 460 -8.71 6.99 3.86
CA THR A 460 -9.90 7.44 3.12
C THR A 460 -9.67 7.77 1.64
N HIS A 461 -8.42 7.82 1.18
CA HIS A 461 -8.04 8.13 -0.22
C HIS A 461 -8.74 9.38 -0.83
N GLY A 462 -9.04 10.37 0.01
CA GLY A 462 -9.73 11.60 -0.39
C GLY A 462 -11.23 11.64 -0.11
N ALA A 463 -11.87 10.48 0.17
CA ALA A 463 -13.32 10.40 0.34
C ALA A 463 -13.81 11.23 1.54
N ARG A 464 -14.59 12.29 1.25
CA ARG A 464 -15.01 13.26 2.26
C ARG A 464 -15.92 12.64 3.32
N GLN A 465 -16.92 11.87 2.88
CA GLN A 465 -17.94 11.31 3.77
C GLN A 465 -17.39 10.24 4.72
N GLN A 466 -16.38 9.46 4.32
CA GLN A 466 -15.67 8.54 5.22
C GLN A 466 -14.94 9.29 6.33
N ARG A 467 -14.18 10.33 5.96
CA ARG A 467 -13.45 11.20 6.89
C ARG A 467 -14.40 11.87 7.88
N GLU A 468 -15.59 12.27 7.44
CA GLU A 468 -16.61 12.86 8.31
C GLU A 468 -17.26 11.84 9.24
N ALA A 469 -17.63 10.65 8.76
CA ALA A 469 -18.28 9.62 9.57
C ALA A 469 -17.43 9.24 10.79
N VAL A 470 -16.14 8.92 10.59
CA VAL A 470 -15.20 8.58 11.67
C VAL A 470 -14.86 9.77 12.57
N LYS A 471 -15.03 11.02 12.09
CA LYS A 471 -14.87 12.24 12.91
C LYS A 471 -16.11 12.60 13.74
N ARG A 472 -17.32 12.26 13.27
CA ARG A 472 -18.59 12.52 13.96
C ARG A 472 -18.96 11.41 14.95
N ALA A 473 -18.46 10.18 14.75
CA ALA A 473 -18.73 9.06 15.64
C ALA A 473 -18.34 9.35 17.11
N PRO A 474 -19.17 8.95 18.09
CA PRO A 474 -18.79 8.91 19.50
C PRO A 474 -17.48 8.14 19.71
N LYS A 475 -16.71 8.53 20.73
CA LYS A 475 -15.43 7.87 21.03
C LYS A 475 -15.64 6.53 21.72
N GLU A 476 -16.73 6.47 22.47
CA GLU A 476 -17.23 5.35 23.23
C GLU A 476 -17.59 4.21 22.27
N GLN A 477 -18.27 4.52 21.17
CA GLN A 477 -18.51 3.62 20.03
C GLN A 477 -17.20 3.16 19.36
N MET A 478 -16.20 4.03 19.23
CA MET A 478 -14.91 3.72 18.59
C MET A 478 -13.88 3.06 19.50
N GLN A 479 -14.19 2.85 20.79
CA GLN A 479 -13.19 2.53 21.82
C GLN A 479 -12.50 1.17 21.57
N SER A 480 -13.26 0.13 21.21
CA SER A 480 -12.74 -1.21 20.90
C SER A 480 -11.81 -1.21 19.69
N VAL A 481 -12.14 -0.41 18.66
CA VAL A 481 -11.31 -0.23 17.46
C VAL A 481 -9.97 0.42 17.82
N PHE A 482 -9.97 1.42 18.70
CA PHE A 482 -8.74 2.02 19.21
C PHE A 482 -7.94 1.03 20.06
N GLU A 483 -8.58 0.25 20.94
CA GLU A 483 -7.91 -0.78 21.75
C GLU A 483 -7.21 -1.84 20.88
N ALA A 484 -7.86 -2.30 19.81
CA ALA A 484 -7.28 -3.26 18.88
C ALA A 484 -6.14 -2.68 18.04
N LEU A 485 -6.27 -1.45 17.51
CA LEU A 485 -5.17 -0.77 16.81
C LEU A 485 -3.96 -0.51 17.73
N ASN A 486 -4.21 -0.18 19.00
CA ASN A 486 -3.15 0.00 20.01
C ASN A 486 -2.50 -1.33 20.38
N THR A 487 -3.26 -2.43 20.33
CA THR A 487 -2.76 -3.80 20.55
C THR A 487 -1.81 -4.20 19.42
N LEU A 488 -2.27 -4.15 18.16
CA LEU A 488 -1.45 -4.43 16.97
C LEU A 488 -0.22 -3.51 16.87
N GLY A 489 -0.35 -2.25 17.31
CA GLY A 489 0.76 -1.30 17.36
C GLY A 489 1.75 -1.52 18.52
N SER A 490 1.36 -2.25 19.56
CA SER A 490 2.21 -2.52 20.73
C SER A 490 3.09 -3.77 20.61
N THR A 491 2.85 -4.63 19.62
CA THR A 491 3.67 -5.82 19.35
C THR A 491 5.07 -5.40 18.89
N LYS A 492 6.10 -5.88 19.59
CA LYS A 492 7.50 -5.50 19.40
C LYS A 492 8.21 -6.49 18.47
N TRP A 493 8.87 -5.98 17.43
CA TRP A 493 9.55 -6.75 16.38
C TRP A 493 11.06 -6.52 16.41
N ARG A 494 11.84 -7.49 15.95
CA ARG A 494 13.27 -7.32 15.64
C ARG A 494 13.61 -7.95 14.29
N VAL A 495 14.83 -7.70 13.82
CA VAL A 495 15.37 -8.29 12.59
C VAL A 495 16.04 -9.62 12.90
N ASN A 496 15.65 -10.69 12.21
CA ASN A 496 16.38 -11.96 12.24
C ASN A 496 17.72 -11.79 11.48
N LYS A 497 18.82 -11.66 12.24
CA LYS A 497 20.14 -11.40 11.67
C LYS A 497 20.70 -12.56 10.83
N ARG A 498 20.31 -13.81 11.14
CA ARG A 498 20.76 -15.01 10.40
C ARG A 498 20.17 -15.01 9.00
N VAL A 499 18.85 -14.87 8.88
CA VAL A 499 18.13 -14.85 7.60
C VAL A 499 18.49 -13.61 6.77
N LEU A 500 18.59 -12.42 7.38
CA LEU A 500 19.05 -11.22 6.68
C LEU A 500 20.45 -11.39 6.07
N SER A 501 21.38 -12.06 6.78
CA SER A 501 22.72 -12.35 6.25
C SER A 501 22.67 -13.25 5.01
N ILE A 502 21.85 -14.30 5.01
CA ILE A 502 21.67 -15.18 3.85
C ILE A 502 21.04 -14.43 2.67
N ILE A 503 20.05 -13.57 2.92
CA ILE A 503 19.44 -12.73 1.88
C ILE A 503 20.47 -11.74 1.30
N ASP A 504 21.24 -11.03 2.14
CA ASP A 504 22.29 -10.11 1.67
C ASP A 504 23.38 -10.84 0.86
N ARG A 505 23.70 -12.11 1.18
CA ARG A 505 24.58 -12.96 0.37
C ARG A 505 23.96 -13.31 -0.99
N ILE A 506 22.75 -13.88 -1.04
CA ILE A 506 22.05 -14.21 -2.30
C ILE A 506 21.92 -12.97 -3.19
N TRP A 507 21.54 -11.84 -2.60
CA TRP A 507 21.34 -10.59 -3.28
C TRP A 507 22.65 -10.02 -3.84
N SER A 508 23.75 -10.12 -3.09
CA SER A 508 25.09 -9.75 -3.58
C SER A 508 25.56 -10.66 -4.73
N SER A 509 25.18 -11.94 -4.71
CA SER A 509 25.49 -12.93 -5.76
C SER A 509 24.60 -12.86 -7.02
N GLY A 510 23.67 -11.90 -7.10
CA GLY A 510 22.86 -11.66 -8.30
C GLY A 510 21.34 -11.91 -8.17
N GLY A 511 20.85 -12.37 -7.02
CA GLY A 511 19.46 -12.78 -6.85
C GLY A 511 19.15 -14.12 -7.53
N ARG A 512 17.92 -14.31 -8.03
CA ARG A 512 17.39 -15.51 -8.72
C ARG A 512 17.17 -16.75 -7.84
N LEU A 513 17.32 -16.65 -6.52
CA LEU A 513 17.11 -17.75 -5.57
C LEU A 513 16.01 -17.36 -4.56
N ALA A 514 15.14 -18.29 -4.17
CA ALA A 514 14.02 -18.03 -3.25
C ALA A 514 13.16 -16.82 -3.67
N ASP A 515 12.65 -16.86 -4.90
CA ASP A 515 11.86 -15.81 -5.57
C ASP A 515 12.43 -14.38 -5.57
N LEU A 516 13.70 -14.19 -5.19
CA LEU A 516 14.40 -12.93 -5.41
C LEU A 516 14.59 -12.67 -6.90
N VAL A 517 14.13 -11.51 -7.34
CA VAL A 517 14.30 -11.01 -8.72
C VAL A 517 15.76 -11.05 -9.17
N ASP A 518 15.95 -11.31 -10.46
CA ASP A 518 17.23 -11.24 -11.14
C ASP A 518 17.79 -9.80 -11.13
N ARG A 519 19.05 -9.64 -10.69
CA ARG A 519 19.76 -8.35 -10.77
C ARG A 519 20.13 -7.94 -12.18
N THR A 520 19.96 -8.81 -13.17
CA THR A 520 20.19 -8.56 -14.60
C THR A 520 18.90 -8.42 -15.42
N ASP A 521 18.97 -7.59 -16.45
CA ASP A 521 17.93 -7.42 -17.47
C ASP A 521 18.04 -8.52 -18.53
N VAL A 522 16.91 -9.02 -19.03
CA VAL A 522 16.87 -9.94 -20.19
C VAL A 522 17.39 -9.17 -21.42
N PRO A 523 18.30 -9.76 -22.24
CA PRO A 523 18.78 -9.11 -23.44
C PRO A 523 17.64 -8.79 -24.41
N LEU A 524 17.69 -7.60 -25.03
CA LEU A 524 16.70 -7.21 -26.03
C LEU A 524 16.88 -8.07 -27.29
N PRO A 525 15.79 -8.60 -27.89
CA PRO A 525 15.90 -9.43 -29.08
C PRO A 525 16.35 -8.59 -30.27
N GLU A 526 17.38 -9.08 -30.97
CA GLU A 526 17.92 -8.46 -32.17
C GLU A 526 16.84 -8.33 -33.26
N LYS A 527 16.95 -7.27 -34.08
CA LYS A 527 16.02 -7.06 -35.20
C LYS A 527 16.37 -8.08 -36.29
N PRO A 528 15.45 -8.96 -36.72
CA PRO A 528 15.72 -9.86 -37.84
C PRO A 528 15.98 -9.05 -39.10
N ASP A 529 16.98 -9.46 -39.89
CA ASP A 529 17.29 -8.83 -41.17
C ASP A 529 16.42 -9.44 -42.27
N THR A 530 15.16 -8.99 -42.30
CA THR A 530 14.10 -9.56 -43.14
C THR A 530 12.99 -8.52 -43.31
N GLU A 531 12.42 -8.39 -44.51
CA GLU A 531 11.33 -7.44 -44.79
C GLU A 531 9.92 -7.97 -44.48
N ASP A 532 9.76 -9.28 -44.24
CA ASP A 532 8.49 -9.91 -43.88
C ASP A 532 7.82 -9.22 -42.67
N GLU A 533 6.70 -8.55 -42.96
CA GLU A 533 5.88 -7.88 -41.96
C GLU A 533 5.46 -8.80 -40.81
N THR A 534 5.27 -10.10 -41.05
CA THR A 534 4.84 -11.06 -40.03
C THR A 534 5.95 -11.37 -39.04
N LEU A 535 7.18 -11.58 -39.51
CA LEU A 535 8.37 -11.73 -38.66
C LEU A 535 8.70 -10.40 -37.96
N LEU A 536 8.65 -9.27 -38.65
CA LEU A 536 8.82 -7.94 -38.04
C LEU A 536 7.71 -7.61 -37.02
N LYS A 537 6.49 -8.15 -37.18
CA LYS A 537 5.39 -8.04 -36.21
C LYS A 537 5.63 -8.95 -35.00
N LYS A 538 6.06 -10.20 -35.21
CA LYS A 538 6.48 -11.13 -34.13
C LYS A 538 7.62 -10.52 -33.30
N TRP A 539 8.68 -10.01 -33.94
CA TRP A 539 9.76 -9.28 -33.26
C TRP A 539 9.26 -8.05 -32.50
N ARG A 540 8.41 -7.21 -33.11
CA ARG A 540 7.79 -6.05 -32.41
C ARG A 540 6.93 -6.47 -31.21
N TRP A 541 6.34 -7.66 -31.17
CA TRP A 541 5.66 -8.20 -29.98
C TRP A 541 6.66 -8.72 -28.95
N HIS A 542 7.64 -9.54 -29.36
CA HIS A 542 8.64 -10.11 -28.46
C HIS A 542 9.49 -9.02 -27.77
N MET A 543 9.99 -8.03 -28.52
CA MET A 543 10.67 -6.85 -27.97
C MET A 543 9.79 -6.08 -26.95
N ARG A 544 8.47 -5.97 -27.19
CA ARG A 544 7.55 -5.33 -26.23
C ARG A 544 7.34 -6.19 -24.98
N SER A 545 7.36 -7.52 -25.11
CA SER A 545 7.32 -8.44 -23.97
C SER A 545 8.58 -8.34 -23.11
N VAL A 546 9.77 -8.40 -23.72
CA VAL A 546 11.06 -8.28 -22.99
C VAL A 546 11.21 -6.90 -22.33
N LYS A 547 10.82 -5.81 -23.02
CA LYS A 547 10.83 -4.47 -22.41
C LYS A 547 9.83 -4.33 -21.26
N LYS A 548 8.70 -5.04 -21.29
CA LYS A 548 7.75 -5.12 -20.17
C LYS A 548 8.35 -5.91 -19.00
N GLU A 549 8.97 -7.05 -19.27
CA GLU A 549 9.59 -7.89 -18.25
C GLU A 549 10.72 -7.16 -17.52
N ASN A 550 11.65 -6.53 -18.25
CA ASN A 550 12.73 -5.74 -17.64
C ASN A 550 12.19 -4.54 -16.84
N SER A 551 11.08 -3.93 -17.28
CA SER A 551 10.35 -2.91 -16.51
C SER A 551 9.77 -3.45 -15.19
N GLU A 552 9.26 -4.69 -15.20
CA GLU A 552 8.70 -5.35 -14.01
C GLU A 552 9.81 -5.83 -13.06
N ARG A 553 10.90 -6.43 -13.59
CA ARG A 553 12.12 -6.78 -12.84
C ARG A 553 12.72 -5.56 -12.15
N HIS A 554 12.90 -4.43 -12.86
CA HIS A 554 13.43 -3.18 -12.29
C HIS A 554 12.61 -2.67 -11.11
N SER A 555 11.27 -2.71 -11.20
CA SER A 555 10.39 -2.31 -10.09
C SER A 555 10.56 -3.21 -8.86
N GLN A 556 10.73 -4.52 -9.07
CA GLN A 556 11.03 -5.49 -8.00
C GLN A 556 12.43 -5.26 -7.39
N ARG A 557 13.44 -4.92 -8.19
CA ARG A 557 14.80 -4.61 -7.69
C ARG A 557 14.80 -3.39 -6.78
N CYS A 558 14.09 -2.33 -7.17
CA CYS A 558 13.87 -1.15 -6.33
C CYS A 558 13.19 -1.49 -4.99
N ASP A 559 12.13 -2.30 -5.02
CA ASP A 559 11.39 -2.73 -3.82
C ASP A 559 12.27 -3.57 -2.86
N VAL A 560 13.04 -4.53 -3.38
CA VAL A 560 13.98 -5.33 -2.59
C VAL A 560 15.06 -4.47 -1.93
N GLU A 561 15.71 -3.55 -2.65
CA GLU A 561 16.73 -2.68 -2.04
C GLU A 561 16.13 -1.71 -1.01
N LEU A 562 14.88 -1.24 -1.17
CA LEU A 562 14.20 -0.43 -0.15
C LEU A 562 13.89 -1.24 1.12
N LYS A 563 13.38 -2.47 0.99
CA LYS A 563 13.16 -3.39 2.12
C LYS A 563 14.46 -3.70 2.85
N LEU A 564 15.53 -4.03 2.11
CA LEU A 564 16.85 -4.30 2.68
C LEU A 564 17.51 -3.06 3.28
N ALA A 565 17.31 -1.86 2.72
CA ALA A 565 17.80 -0.62 3.34
C ALA A 565 17.17 -0.37 4.71
N VAL A 566 15.86 -0.64 4.87
CA VAL A 566 15.21 -0.57 6.20
C VAL A 566 15.72 -1.68 7.11
N ALA A 567 15.80 -2.93 6.64
CA ALA A 567 16.28 -4.05 7.46
C ALA A 567 17.71 -3.81 7.98
N ARG A 568 18.64 -3.44 7.09
CA ARG A 568 20.03 -3.11 7.42
C ARG A 568 20.16 -1.94 8.41
N LYS A 569 19.23 -0.96 8.37
CA LYS A 569 19.18 0.19 9.30
C LYS A 569 18.58 -0.15 10.66
N MET A 570 17.63 -1.10 10.72
CA MET A 570 16.98 -1.53 11.97
C MET A 570 17.67 -2.73 12.64
N LYS A 571 18.64 -3.39 11.98
CA LYS A 571 19.24 -4.65 12.40
C LYS A 571 19.87 -4.64 13.80
N ASP A 572 20.35 -3.49 14.28
CA ASP A 572 21.05 -3.36 15.55
C ASP A 572 20.20 -2.71 16.66
N GLU A 573 18.92 -2.45 16.37
CA GLU A 573 17.93 -2.15 17.41
C GLU A 573 17.51 -3.44 18.11
N GLU A 574 17.38 -3.41 19.45
CA GLU A 574 16.80 -4.52 20.21
C GLU A 574 15.35 -4.84 19.82
N GLY A 575 14.67 -3.86 19.24
CA GLY A 575 13.36 -4.02 18.63
C GLY A 575 12.61 -2.70 18.44
N PHE A 576 11.59 -2.75 17.59
CA PHE A 576 10.85 -1.63 17.07
C PHE A 576 9.37 -1.99 16.88
N TYR A 577 8.54 -0.99 16.60
CA TYR A 577 7.09 -1.09 16.59
C TYR A 577 6.48 -0.58 15.28
N TYR A 578 5.41 -1.22 14.84
CA TYR A 578 4.64 -0.82 13.66
C TYR A 578 3.31 -0.18 14.07
N PRO A 579 3.17 1.16 14.07
CA PRO A 579 1.86 1.78 14.20
C PRO A 579 0.92 1.28 13.09
N HIS A 580 -0.30 0.91 13.47
CA HIS A 580 -1.34 0.43 12.57
C HIS A 580 -2.42 1.48 12.33
N ASN A 581 -3.01 1.45 11.13
CA ASN A 581 -4.26 2.11 10.79
C ASN A 581 -5.14 1.22 9.89
N LEU A 582 -6.37 1.65 9.61
CA LEU A 582 -7.37 0.86 8.89
C LEU A 582 -7.55 1.31 7.44
N ASP A 583 -8.04 0.42 6.57
CA ASP A 583 -8.81 0.86 5.41
C ASP A 583 -10.25 1.27 5.80
N PHE A 584 -11.05 1.70 4.83
CA PHE A 584 -12.42 2.14 5.10
C PHE A 584 -13.38 1.04 5.57
N ARG A 585 -13.02 -0.24 5.45
CA ARG A 585 -13.84 -1.41 5.77
C ARG A 585 -13.56 -1.92 7.18
N GLY A 586 -12.33 -1.71 7.67
CA GLY A 586 -11.90 -2.11 9.00
C GLY A 586 -10.72 -3.10 9.01
N ARG A 587 -10.15 -3.47 7.86
CA ARG A 587 -8.89 -4.25 7.86
C ARG A 587 -7.73 -3.36 8.31
N ALA A 588 -6.88 -3.87 9.20
CA ALA A 588 -5.72 -3.15 9.71
C ALA A 588 -4.46 -3.39 8.84
N TYR A 589 -3.59 -2.38 8.81
CA TYR A 589 -2.34 -2.36 8.06
C TYR A 589 -1.27 -1.53 8.82
N PRO A 590 0.01 -1.97 8.84
CA PRO A 590 1.14 -1.14 9.24
C PRO A 590 1.22 0.15 8.43
N MET A 591 1.65 1.24 9.08
CA MET A 591 1.88 2.54 8.43
C MET A 591 3.24 2.64 7.72
N HIS A 592 4.22 1.82 8.07
CA HIS A 592 5.49 1.74 7.34
C HIS A 592 5.30 0.94 6.03
N PRO A 593 5.63 1.49 4.85
CA PRO A 593 5.21 0.89 3.57
C PRO A 593 6.11 -0.24 3.03
N TYR A 594 7.38 -0.33 3.42
CA TYR A 594 8.35 -1.23 2.75
C TYR A 594 8.60 -2.54 3.51
N LEU A 595 9.29 -2.48 4.66
CA LEU A 595 9.54 -3.64 5.52
C LEU A 595 8.51 -3.68 6.63
N ASN A 596 7.50 -4.56 6.52
CA ASN A 596 6.52 -4.87 7.55
C ASN A 596 6.01 -6.31 7.36
N HIS A 597 5.32 -6.86 8.36
CA HIS A 597 4.92 -8.27 8.39
C HIS A 597 3.77 -8.64 7.44
N LEU A 598 3.01 -7.67 6.91
CA LEU A 598 2.05 -7.91 5.81
C LEU A 598 2.75 -8.08 4.43
N GLY A 599 4.07 -7.92 4.38
CA GLY A 599 4.87 -8.03 3.15
C GLY A 599 5.00 -9.45 2.59
N SER A 600 5.81 -9.55 1.54
CA SER A 600 6.30 -10.78 0.91
C SER A 600 7.12 -11.66 1.87
N ASP A 601 7.36 -12.93 1.53
CA ASP A 601 8.20 -13.88 2.30
C ASP A 601 9.51 -13.26 2.84
N LEU A 602 10.28 -12.56 1.99
CA LEU A 602 11.47 -11.81 2.42
C LEU A 602 11.24 -10.86 3.61
N CYS A 603 10.09 -10.19 3.69
CA CYS A 603 9.78 -9.33 4.84
C CYS A 603 9.44 -10.13 6.09
N ARG A 604 8.84 -11.32 5.93
CA ARG A 604 8.38 -12.18 7.03
C ARG A 604 9.54 -12.98 7.62
N GLY A 605 10.35 -13.65 6.80
CA GLY A 605 11.55 -14.37 7.26
C GLY A 605 12.62 -13.45 7.88
N VAL A 606 12.59 -12.14 7.59
CA VAL A 606 13.48 -11.13 8.21
C VAL A 606 12.90 -10.55 9.51
N LEU A 607 11.60 -10.71 9.80
CA LEU A 607 10.93 -10.12 10.97
C LEU A 607 10.47 -11.19 11.97
N GLU A 608 10.96 -11.09 13.20
CA GLU A 608 10.61 -11.97 14.31
C GLU A 608 10.21 -11.15 15.55
N PHE A 609 9.54 -11.76 16.53
CA PHE A 609 9.18 -11.05 17.75
C PHE A 609 10.43 -10.68 18.56
N ALA A 610 10.50 -9.44 19.06
CA ALA A 610 11.65 -8.99 19.84
C ALA A 610 11.70 -9.67 21.22
N GLU A 611 10.54 -9.86 21.84
CA GLU A 611 10.37 -10.77 22.98
C GLU A 611 10.33 -12.23 22.47
N GLY A 612 10.88 -13.15 23.25
CA GLY A 612 10.86 -14.59 22.96
C GLY A 612 10.25 -15.36 24.13
N ARG A 613 9.79 -16.58 23.87
CA ARG A 613 9.20 -17.48 24.88
C ARG A 613 9.87 -18.85 24.84
N PRO A 614 10.02 -19.54 25.98
CA PRO A 614 10.36 -20.97 25.96
C PRO A 614 9.26 -21.72 25.19
N LEU A 615 9.65 -22.72 24.39
CA LEU A 615 8.69 -23.47 23.58
C LEU A 615 7.69 -24.26 24.41
N GLY A 616 8.15 -24.96 25.45
CA GLY A 616 7.41 -26.07 26.05
C GLY A 616 7.17 -27.22 25.06
N GLU A 617 6.50 -28.27 25.52
CA GLU A 617 6.11 -29.42 24.69
C GLU A 617 5.28 -28.97 23.46
N SER A 618 4.25 -28.16 23.69
CA SER A 618 3.35 -27.70 22.63
C SER A 618 4.03 -26.76 21.64
N GLY A 619 4.92 -25.85 22.07
CA GLY A 619 5.63 -24.97 21.14
C GLY A 619 6.56 -25.72 20.19
N LEU A 620 7.22 -26.79 20.66
CA LEU A 620 8.03 -27.63 19.78
C LEU A 620 7.15 -28.37 18.74
N ARG A 621 5.98 -28.86 19.16
CA ARG A 621 4.96 -29.43 18.28
C ARG A 621 4.48 -28.43 17.23
N TRP A 622 4.16 -27.20 17.64
CA TRP A 622 3.69 -26.14 16.75
C TRP A 622 4.77 -25.61 15.80
N LEU A 623 6.06 -25.59 16.17
CA LEU A 623 7.14 -25.31 15.21
C LEU A 623 7.25 -26.38 14.11
N LYS A 624 7.10 -27.67 14.44
CA LYS A 624 7.10 -28.76 13.44
C LYS A 624 5.91 -28.60 12.47
N ILE A 625 4.72 -28.33 13.00
CA ILE A 625 3.52 -28.04 12.20
C ILE A 625 3.73 -26.79 11.32
N HIS A 626 4.33 -25.73 11.87
CA HIS A 626 4.57 -24.48 11.15
C HIS A 626 5.57 -24.65 9.99
N LEU A 627 6.64 -25.44 10.17
CA LEU A 627 7.54 -25.82 9.09
C LEU A 627 6.79 -26.50 7.94
N ALA A 628 5.96 -27.49 8.27
CA ALA A 628 5.15 -28.23 7.31
C ALA A 628 4.12 -27.33 6.57
N ASN A 629 3.54 -26.35 7.26
CA ASN A 629 2.66 -25.34 6.66
C ASN A 629 3.39 -24.47 5.63
N LEU A 630 4.60 -23.98 5.96
CA LEU A 630 5.42 -23.14 5.08
C LEU A 630 5.98 -23.92 3.88
N TYR A 631 6.28 -25.21 4.07
CA TYR A 631 6.67 -26.10 2.96
C TYR A 631 5.50 -26.32 1.99
N ALA A 632 4.27 -26.35 2.50
CA ALA A 632 3.03 -26.44 1.73
C ALA A 632 3.01 -27.64 0.75
N GLY A 633 2.71 -27.42 -0.53
CA GLY A 633 2.73 -28.46 -1.55
C GLY A 633 1.71 -29.61 -1.37
N GLY A 634 0.76 -29.49 -0.44
CA GLY A 634 -0.14 -30.56 -0.01
C GLY A 634 0.18 -31.11 1.39
N VAL A 635 1.37 -30.86 1.93
CA VAL A 635 1.70 -31.14 3.34
C VAL A 635 0.80 -30.30 4.27
N ASP A 636 0.46 -29.08 3.85
CA ASP A 636 -0.54 -28.20 4.46
C ASP A 636 -1.96 -28.80 4.53
N LYS A 637 -2.20 -29.98 3.94
CA LYS A 637 -3.48 -30.69 3.93
C LYS A 637 -3.43 -32.09 4.56
N LEU A 638 -2.30 -32.43 5.18
CA LEU A 638 -2.24 -33.51 6.17
C LEU A 638 -2.87 -33.07 7.50
N SER A 639 -3.26 -34.05 8.33
CA SER A 639 -3.56 -33.83 9.74
C SER A 639 -2.32 -33.31 10.49
N TYR A 640 -2.50 -32.74 11.67
CA TYR A 640 -1.36 -32.22 12.45
C TYR A 640 -0.26 -33.28 12.70
N ASP A 641 -0.64 -34.54 12.93
CA ASP A 641 0.33 -35.60 13.17
C ASP A 641 1.08 -36.01 11.88
N GLY A 642 0.41 -35.94 10.72
CA GLY A 642 1.07 -36.07 9.41
C GLY A 642 2.03 -34.92 9.10
N ARG A 643 1.72 -33.69 9.56
CA ARG A 643 2.62 -32.53 9.47
C ARG A 643 3.84 -32.66 10.40
N ILE A 644 3.65 -33.21 11.60
CA ILE A 644 4.73 -33.51 12.55
C ILE A 644 5.65 -34.60 11.98
N ALA A 645 5.09 -35.71 11.48
CA ALA A 645 5.83 -36.78 10.84
C ALA A 645 6.59 -36.29 9.59
N PHE A 646 6.03 -35.37 8.81
CA PHE A 646 6.76 -34.73 7.71
C PHE A 646 8.03 -34.01 8.19
N ALA A 647 7.96 -33.22 9.27
CA ALA A 647 9.13 -32.53 9.82
C ALA A 647 10.15 -33.52 10.43
N GLU A 648 9.70 -34.60 11.05
CA GLU A 648 10.57 -35.62 11.65
C GLU A 648 11.29 -36.48 10.61
N ASN A 649 10.65 -36.75 9.47
CA ASN A 649 11.26 -37.47 8.34
C ASN A 649 12.29 -36.65 7.54
N HIS A 650 12.44 -35.34 7.81
CA HIS A 650 13.35 -34.42 7.11
C HIS A 650 14.36 -33.73 8.05
N LEU A 651 14.66 -34.33 9.22
CA LEU A 651 15.56 -33.71 10.21
C LEU A 651 16.99 -33.46 9.66
N GLU A 652 17.51 -34.31 8.78
CA GLU A 652 18.80 -34.07 8.13
C GLU A 652 18.75 -32.83 7.21
N GLU A 653 17.71 -32.71 6.40
CA GLU A 653 17.48 -31.57 5.50
C GLU A 653 17.28 -30.25 6.27
N ILE A 654 16.62 -30.31 7.43
CA ILE A 654 16.43 -29.18 8.34
C ILE A 654 17.77 -28.72 8.92
N PHE A 655 18.58 -29.67 9.43
CA PHE A 655 19.90 -29.39 9.98
C PHE A 655 20.88 -28.85 8.91
N ASP A 656 20.95 -29.47 7.73
CA ASP A 656 21.74 -28.99 6.59
C ASP A 656 21.30 -27.59 6.14
N SER A 657 19.98 -27.34 6.05
CA SER A 657 19.44 -26.03 5.68
C SER A 657 19.77 -24.95 6.72
N ALA A 658 19.90 -25.30 8.00
CA ALA A 658 20.23 -24.36 9.07
C ALA A 658 21.73 -24.06 9.21
N ASP A 659 22.59 -25.08 9.00
CA ASP A 659 24.05 -24.98 9.13
C ASP A 659 24.73 -24.49 7.85
N ARG A 660 24.23 -24.90 6.67
CA ARG A 660 24.79 -24.60 5.34
C ARG A 660 23.73 -24.06 4.36
N PRO A 661 23.04 -22.93 4.66
CA PRO A 661 21.89 -22.49 3.87
C PRO A 661 22.14 -22.31 2.37
N LEU A 662 23.37 -21.99 1.96
CA LEU A 662 23.75 -21.81 0.55
C LEU A 662 24.74 -22.87 0.04
N GLU A 663 25.31 -23.66 0.94
CA GLU A 663 26.42 -24.59 0.69
C GLU A 663 26.00 -26.07 0.80
N GLY A 664 24.81 -26.36 1.35
CA GLY A 664 24.26 -27.71 1.56
C GLY A 664 23.35 -28.21 0.45
N LYS A 665 22.45 -29.13 0.79
CA LYS A 665 21.34 -29.63 -0.05
C LYS A 665 20.37 -28.51 -0.45
N ARG A 666 20.26 -27.44 0.37
CA ARG A 666 19.33 -26.28 0.21
C ARG A 666 17.84 -26.66 0.14
N TRP A 667 17.42 -27.70 0.86
CA TRP A 667 16.04 -28.23 0.85
C TRP A 667 14.97 -27.17 1.12
N TRP A 668 15.26 -26.19 1.98
CA TRP A 668 14.38 -25.03 2.27
C TRP A 668 13.89 -24.25 1.04
N LEU A 669 14.58 -24.35 -0.12
CA LEU A 669 14.16 -23.75 -1.38
C LEU A 669 12.95 -24.44 -2.04
N GLY A 670 12.54 -25.62 -1.57
CA GLY A 670 11.38 -26.36 -2.07
C GLY A 670 10.02 -25.89 -1.52
N ALA A 671 10.03 -25.00 -0.53
CA ALA A 671 8.84 -24.48 0.16
C ALA A 671 8.06 -23.42 -0.66
N GLU A 672 6.75 -23.24 -0.39
CA GLU A 672 5.96 -22.12 -0.96
C GLU A 672 6.37 -20.77 -0.32
N ASP A 673 6.93 -20.78 0.91
CA ASP A 673 7.48 -19.62 1.62
C ASP A 673 8.94 -19.88 2.12
N PRO A 674 9.98 -19.75 1.25
CA PRO A 674 11.34 -20.21 1.55
C PRO A 674 12.07 -19.49 2.70
N PHE A 675 12.03 -18.16 2.80
CA PHE A 675 12.78 -17.44 3.85
C PHE A 675 12.14 -17.63 5.24
N GLN A 676 10.82 -17.74 5.32
CA GLN A 676 10.13 -18.19 6.54
C GLN A 676 10.50 -19.64 6.87
N CYS A 677 10.49 -20.56 5.89
CA CYS A 677 10.89 -21.96 6.09
C CYS A 677 12.33 -22.07 6.64
N LEU A 678 13.27 -21.29 6.09
CA LEU A 678 14.64 -21.22 6.58
C LEU A 678 14.73 -20.69 8.01
N ALA A 679 13.94 -19.67 8.38
CA ALA A 679 13.88 -19.16 9.75
C ALA A 679 13.42 -20.24 10.76
N VAL A 680 12.41 -21.05 10.39
CA VAL A 680 11.94 -22.16 11.20
C VAL A 680 12.98 -23.29 11.28
N CYS A 681 13.62 -23.65 10.16
CA CYS A 681 14.72 -24.63 10.17
C CYS A 681 15.84 -24.21 11.14
N MET A 682 16.21 -22.93 11.12
CA MET A 682 17.26 -22.37 11.97
C MET A 682 16.95 -22.42 13.47
N ASN A 683 15.68 -22.35 13.87
CA ASN A 683 15.25 -22.40 15.28
C ASN A 683 14.84 -23.82 15.74
N LEU A 684 14.29 -24.67 14.86
CA LEU A 684 14.15 -26.10 15.13
C LEU A 684 15.51 -26.77 15.34
N THR A 685 16.52 -26.41 14.55
CA THR A 685 17.90 -26.91 14.69
C THR A 685 18.53 -26.49 16.03
N GLU A 686 18.22 -25.28 16.49
CA GLU A 686 18.66 -24.77 17.80
C GLU A 686 17.97 -25.54 18.94
N ALA A 687 16.64 -25.74 18.85
CA ALA A 687 15.88 -26.45 19.86
C ALA A 687 16.24 -27.94 19.94
N LEU A 688 16.33 -28.64 18.81
CA LEU A 688 16.61 -30.09 18.77
C LEU A 688 18.07 -30.45 19.09
N ARG A 689 18.97 -29.47 19.15
CA ARG A 689 20.36 -29.62 19.64
C ARG A 689 20.53 -29.19 21.10
N SER A 690 19.51 -28.58 21.72
CA SER A 690 19.47 -28.34 23.16
C SER A 690 19.28 -29.65 23.92
N SER A 691 19.91 -29.78 25.09
CA SER A 691 19.63 -30.88 26.03
C SER A 691 18.23 -30.79 26.66
N SER A 692 17.55 -29.65 26.51
CA SER A 692 16.14 -29.46 26.80
C SER A 692 15.51 -28.59 25.69
N PRO A 693 14.95 -29.22 24.63
CA PRO A 693 14.36 -28.48 23.51
C PRO A 693 13.26 -27.51 23.93
N GLU A 694 12.45 -27.89 24.92
CA GLU A 694 11.33 -27.13 25.46
C GLU A 694 11.73 -25.79 26.11
N THR A 695 12.92 -25.71 26.72
CA THR A 695 13.40 -24.47 27.35
C THR A 695 14.02 -23.49 26.35
N THR A 696 14.17 -23.89 25.08
CA THR A 696 14.71 -23.04 24.00
C THR A 696 13.81 -21.84 23.78
N ILE A 697 14.38 -20.64 23.81
CA ILE A 697 13.64 -19.39 23.61
C ILE A 697 13.40 -19.16 22.12
N SER A 698 12.15 -19.32 21.66
CA SER A 698 11.75 -19.00 20.30
C SER A 698 11.22 -17.58 20.17
N HIS A 699 11.56 -16.96 19.05
CA HIS A 699 11.10 -15.64 18.61
C HIS A 699 10.21 -15.71 17.36
N ILE A 700 10.02 -16.91 16.81
CA ILE A 700 9.29 -17.14 15.56
C ILE A 700 7.79 -16.91 15.78
N PRO A 701 7.13 -16.05 14.97
CA PRO A 701 5.68 -16.03 14.89
C PRO A 701 5.20 -17.33 14.22
N VAL A 702 4.39 -18.13 14.88
CA VAL A 702 3.69 -19.25 14.26
C VAL A 702 2.36 -18.75 13.69
N HIS A 703 2.13 -19.03 12.40
CA HIS A 703 0.96 -18.56 11.67
C HIS A 703 -0.17 -19.60 11.74
N GLN A 704 -1.41 -19.11 11.90
CA GLN A 704 -2.63 -19.90 11.79
C GLN A 704 -3.56 -19.19 10.81
N ASP A 705 -3.96 -19.88 9.73
CA ASP A 705 -4.59 -19.28 8.56
C ASP A 705 -6.05 -19.75 8.39
N GLY A 706 -6.97 -18.81 8.21
CA GLY A 706 -8.40 -19.10 8.02
C GLY A 706 -8.69 -19.84 6.71
N SER A 707 -9.33 -21.01 6.81
CA SER A 707 -9.64 -21.90 5.67
C SER A 707 -10.65 -21.28 4.67
N CYS A 708 -10.15 -20.39 3.79
CA CYS A 708 -10.97 -19.53 2.92
C CYS A 708 -11.93 -18.63 3.72
N ASN A 709 -11.37 -17.80 4.61
CA ASN A 709 -12.07 -16.96 5.58
C ASN A 709 -13.33 -16.24 5.04
N GLY A 710 -13.34 -15.71 3.81
CA GLY A 710 -14.52 -15.10 3.21
C GLY A 710 -15.74 -16.02 3.06
N LEU A 711 -15.52 -17.33 2.84
CA LEU A 711 -16.59 -18.35 2.87
C LEU A 711 -16.95 -18.74 4.29
N GLN A 712 -16.00 -18.79 5.23
CA GLN A 712 -16.28 -19.05 6.66
C GLN A 712 -17.28 -18.00 7.20
N HIS A 713 -17.03 -16.71 6.92
CA HIS A 713 -17.94 -15.63 7.28
C HIS A 713 -19.33 -15.77 6.60
N TYR A 714 -19.42 -16.24 5.35
CA TYR A 714 -20.73 -16.46 4.70
C TYR A 714 -21.47 -17.68 5.26
N ALA A 715 -20.78 -18.79 5.54
CA ALA A 715 -21.38 -19.98 6.14
C ALA A 715 -21.93 -19.69 7.54
N ALA A 716 -21.20 -18.90 8.34
CA ALA A 716 -21.67 -18.44 9.66
C ALA A 716 -22.83 -17.44 9.57
N LEU A 717 -22.85 -16.52 8.60
CA LEU A 717 -24.00 -15.63 8.36
C LEU A 717 -25.27 -16.40 7.95
N GLY A 718 -25.13 -17.41 7.09
CA GLY A 718 -26.25 -18.21 6.57
C GLY A 718 -26.61 -19.45 7.38
N ARG A 719 -25.83 -19.78 8.41
CA ARG A 719 -25.86 -21.09 9.11
C ARG A 719 -25.86 -22.28 8.14
N ASP A 720 -25.04 -22.19 7.10
CA ASP A 720 -24.89 -23.17 6.02
C ASP A 720 -23.98 -24.32 6.47
N LYS A 721 -24.57 -25.47 6.82
CA LYS A 721 -23.86 -26.62 7.38
C LYS A 721 -22.95 -27.34 6.38
N LEU A 722 -23.37 -27.45 5.12
CA LEU A 722 -22.54 -28.03 4.06
C LEU A 722 -21.38 -27.09 3.71
N GLY A 723 -21.68 -25.80 3.61
CA GLY A 723 -20.67 -24.76 3.47
C GLY A 723 -19.67 -24.76 4.62
N ALA A 724 -20.14 -24.89 5.87
CA ALA A 724 -19.34 -24.91 7.09
C ALA A 724 -18.35 -26.09 7.13
N ILE A 725 -18.80 -27.31 6.78
CA ILE A 725 -17.92 -28.48 6.68
C ILE A 725 -16.82 -28.25 5.63
N ALA A 726 -17.18 -27.71 4.46
CA ALA A 726 -16.22 -27.47 3.37
C ALA A 726 -15.11 -26.44 3.71
N VAL A 727 -15.30 -25.62 4.74
CA VAL A 727 -14.39 -24.54 5.17
C VAL A 727 -13.88 -24.68 6.60
N ASN A 728 -13.93 -25.91 7.14
CA ASN A 728 -13.42 -26.27 8.47
C ASN A 728 -14.08 -25.52 9.65
N LEU A 729 -15.33 -25.07 9.51
CA LEU A 729 -16.11 -24.58 10.66
C LEU A 729 -16.68 -25.72 11.52
N VAL A 730 -16.82 -26.92 10.95
CA VAL A 730 -17.10 -28.18 11.67
C VAL A 730 -15.79 -28.95 11.84
N ALA A 731 -15.63 -29.66 12.95
CA ALA A 731 -14.47 -30.52 13.20
C ALA A 731 -14.40 -31.71 12.22
N GLY A 732 -13.17 -32.17 11.94
CA GLY A 732 -12.89 -33.34 11.12
C GLY A 732 -11.46 -33.85 11.33
N GLU A 733 -11.16 -35.06 10.87
CA GLU A 733 -9.86 -35.73 11.11
C GLU A 733 -8.68 -35.03 10.42
N LYS A 734 -8.93 -34.48 9.23
CA LYS A 734 -7.97 -33.75 8.40
C LYS A 734 -8.62 -32.45 7.86
N PRO A 735 -7.82 -31.44 7.46
CA PRO A 735 -8.37 -30.22 6.89
C PRO A 735 -9.14 -30.49 5.59
N ALA A 736 -10.38 -30.01 5.50
CA ALA A 736 -11.11 -29.91 4.24
C ALA A 736 -10.44 -28.86 3.33
N ASP A 737 -10.43 -29.14 2.02
CA ASP A 737 -9.89 -28.23 0.99
C ASP A 737 -10.98 -27.87 -0.03
N VAL A 738 -11.70 -26.78 0.26
CA VAL A 738 -12.76 -26.24 -0.63
C VAL A 738 -12.29 -26.07 -2.08
N TYR A 739 -11.01 -25.75 -2.30
CA TYR A 739 -10.44 -25.57 -3.64
C TYR A 739 -10.37 -26.88 -4.43
N SER A 740 -9.97 -27.99 -3.79
CA SER A 740 -9.98 -29.32 -4.41
C SER A 740 -11.40 -29.86 -4.59
N GLY A 741 -12.31 -29.61 -3.64
CA GLY A 741 -13.73 -29.95 -3.81
C GLY A 741 -14.36 -29.26 -5.02
N ILE A 742 -14.12 -27.96 -5.19
CA ILE A 742 -14.56 -27.21 -6.38
C ILE A 742 -13.84 -27.69 -7.64
N ALA A 743 -12.54 -28.03 -7.58
CA ALA A 743 -11.83 -28.57 -8.74
C ALA A 743 -12.45 -29.90 -9.22
N THR A 744 -12.77 -30.83 -8.31
CA THR A 744 -13.51 -32.07 -8.64
C THR A 744 -14.86 -31.76 -9.27
N ARG A 745 -15.64 -30.84 -8.69
CA ARG A 745 -16.96 -30.46 -9.25
C ARG A 745 -16.85 -29.80 -10.64
N VAL A 746 -15.78 -29.05 -10.91
CA VAL A 746 -15.48 -28.51 -12.24
C VAL A 746 -15.10 -29.62 -13.21
N VAL A 747 -14.29 -30.61 -12.80
CA VAL A 747 -13.96 -31.80 -13.63
C VAL A 747 -15.21 -32.62 -13.97
N GLU A 748 -16.16 -32.80 -13.04
CA GLU A 748 -17.43 -33.47 -13.31
C GLU A 748 -18.23 -32.77 -14.42
N ILE A 749 -18.46 -31.47 -14.27
CA ILE A 749 -19.24 -30.67 -15.24
C ILE A 749 -18.52 -30.65 -16.60
N MET A 750 -17.21 -30.45 -16.62
CA MET A 750 -16.42 -30.49 -17.86
C MET A 750 -16.44 -31.88 -18.50
N ARG A 751 -16.42 -32.97 -17.72
CA ARG A 751 -16.51 -34.34 -18.26
C ARG A 751 -17.86 -34.58 -18.93
N MET A 752 -18.96 -34.11 -18.33
CA MET A 752 -20.29 -34.16 -18.96
C MET A 752 -20.36 -33.32 -20.24
N ASP A 753 -19.87 -32.09 -20.24
CA ASP A 753 -19.82 -31.24 -21.43
C ASP A 753 -18.92 -31.85 -22.54
N SER A 754 -17.82 -32.49 -22.15
CA SER A 754 -16.85 -33.10 -23.07
C SER A 754 -17.40 -34.26 -23.91
N GLN A 755 -18.49 -34.88 -23.46
CA GLN A 755 -19.17 -36.01 -24.12
C GLN A 755 -20.21 -35.57 -25.15
N LYS A 756 -20.55 -34.28 -25.21
CA LYS A 756 -21.46 -33.71 -26.22
C LYS A 756 -20.79 -33.63 -27.60
N ASP A 757 -21.63 -33.54 -28.63
CA ASP A 757 -21.18 -33.28 -30.00
C ASP A 757 -20.76 -31.79 -30.19
N PRO A 758 -19.48 -31.51 -30.52
CA PRO A 758 -19.02 -30.15 -30.80
C PRO A 758 -19.71 -29.44 -31.96
N SER A 759 -20.36 -30.18 -32.86
CA SER A 759 -21.18 -29.57 -33.93
C SER A 759 -22.37 -28.79 -33.36
N THR A 760 -22.83 -29.16 -32.15
CA THR A 760 -23.97 -28.55 -31.45
C THR A 760 -23.54 -27.71 -30.24
N ASP A 761 -22.49 -28.10 -29.50
CA ASP A 761 -21.99 -27.37 -28.33
C ASP A 761 -20.51 -27.00 -28.48
N LEU A 762 -20.25 -25.73 -28.81
CA LEU A 762 -18.90 -25.16 -28.94
C LEU A 762 -18.08 -25.20 -27.63
N ASP A 763 -18.72 -25.37 -26.47
CA ASP A 763 -18.00 -25.56 -25.21
C ASP A 763 -17.52 -27.01 -25.02
N ALA A 764 -18.07 -28.01 -25.74
CA ALA A 764 -17.64 -29.42 -25.66
C ALA A 764 -16.19 -29.64 -26.14
N ALA A 765 -15.80 -28.96 -27.23
CA ALA A 765 -14.42 -28.97 -27.71
C ALA A 765 -13.46 -28.32 -26.71
N ARG A 766 -13.89 -27.24 -26.04
CA ARG A 766 -13.11 -26.54 -25.00
C ARG A 766 -12.96 -27.38 -23.75
N ALA A 767 -14.01 -28.12 -23.36
CA ALA A 767 -13.98 -29.06 -22.26
C ALA A 767 -12.94 -30.16 -22.50
N ARG A 768 -12.93 -30.78 -23.69
CA ARG A 768 -11.90 -31.78 -24.05
C ARG A 768 -10.47 -31.21 -24.06
N LEU A 769 -10.28 -29.94 -24.45
CA LEU A 769 -8.96 -29.29 -24.45
C LEU A 769 -8.38 -29.03 -23.05
N ILE A 770 -9.22 -28.88 -22.01
CA ILE A 770 -8.76 -28.43 -20.68
C ILE A 770 -9.15 -29.34 -19.52
N LEU A 771 -9.83 -30.46 -19.75
CA LEU A 771 -10.25 -31.39 -18.69
C LEU A 771 -9.07 -31.80 -17.79
N ASP A 772 -7.95 -32.19 -18.41
CA ASP A 772 -6.71 -32.62 -17.72
C ASP A 772 -5.87 -31.43 -17.18
N GLN A 773 -6.37 -30.19 -17.34
CA GLN A 773 -5.73 -28.97 -16.84
C GLN A 773 -6.45 -28.39 -15.60
N VAL A 774 -7.58 -28.98 -15.20
CA VAL A 774 -8.32 -28.56 -14.00
C VAL A 774 -7.70 -29.19 -12.75
N ASP A 775 -7.15 -28.34 -11.90
CA ASP A 775 -6.66 -28.71 -10.58
C ASP A 775 -6.92 -27.61 -9.55
N ARG A 776 -6.55 -27.90 -8.29
CA ARG A 776 -6.59 -26.95 -7.16
C ARG A 776 -5.94 -25.60 -7.48
N LYS A 777 -4.78 -25.59 -8.17
CA LYS A 777 -3.98 -24.39 -8.47
C LYS A 777 -4.61 -23.53 -9.57
N LEU A 778 -5.36 -24.13 -10.50
CA LEU A 778 -6.20 -23.42 -11.47
C LEU A 778 -7.32 -22.65 -10.77
N VAL A 779 -8.10 -23.31 -9.89
CA VAL A 779 -9.32 -22.73 -9.31
C VAL A 779 -9.09 -21.89 -8.04
N LYS A 780 -8.05 -22.17 -7.23
CA LYS A 780 -7.75 -21.50 -5.93
C LYS A 780 -7.93 -19.98 -6.00
N GLN A 781 -7.30 -19.31 -6.96
CA GLN A 781 -7.36 -17.84 -7.06
C GLN A 781 -8.76 -17.30 -7.41
N THR A 782 -9.53 -18.00 -8.24
CA THR A 782 -10.89 -17.56 -8.59
C THR A 782 -11.84 -17.80 -7.44
N VAL A 783 -11.82 -18.97 -6.80
CA VAL A 783 -12.61 -19.26 -5.58
C VAL A 783 -12.33 -18.22 -4.48
N MET A 784 -11.05 -18.01 -4.13
CA MET A 784 -10.64 -17.05 -3.10
C MET A 784 -11.13 -15.63 -3.36
N THR A 785 -11.24 -15.20 -4.62
CA THR A 785 -11.50 -13.79 -4.95
C THR A 785 -12.93 -13.51 -5.42
N SER A 786 -13.69 -14.53 -5.83
CA SER A 786 -15.11 -14.39 -6.18
C SER A 786 -15.96 -13.99 -4.98
N VAL A 787 -15.71 -14.54 -3.79
CA VAL A 787 -16.36 -14.10 -2.54
C VAL A 787 -16.03 -12.65 -2.18
N TYR A 788 -14.86 -12.17 -2.60
CA TYR A 788 -14.45 -10.77 -2.49
C TYR A 788 -14.83 -9.92 -3.71
N GLY A 789 -15.84 -10.35 -4.47
CA GLY A 789 -16.51 -9.55 -5.51
C GLY A 789 -15.86 -9.56 -6.89
N VAL A 790 -14.96 -10.51 -7.19
CA VAL A 790 -14.41 -10.65 -8.55
C VAL A 790 -15.50 -11.04 -9.54
N THR A 791 -15.74 -10.14 -10.50
CA THR A 791 -16.63 -10.39 -11.65
C THR A 791 -16.06 -11.46 -12.58
N TYR A 792 -16.93 -12.10 -13.38
CA TYR A 792 -16.57 -13.05 -14.44
C TYR A 792 -15.35 -12.65 -15.30
N VAL A 793 -15.22 -11.37 -15.68
CA VAL A 793 -14.09 -10.88 -16.49
C VAL A 793 -12.75 -10.99 -15.74
N GLY A 794 -12.76 -10.81 -14.41
CA GLY A 794 -11.59 -10.99 -13.56
C GLY A 794 -11.27 -12.47 -13.30
N ALA A 795 -12.30 -13.30 -13.07
CA ALA A 795 -12.16 -14.76 -12.93
C ALA A 795 -11.51 -15.37 -14.19
N ARG A 796 -12.03 -15.02 -15.37
CA ARG A 796 -11.45 -15.39 -16.67
C ARG A 796 -9.99 -14.96 -16.80
N GLU A 797 -9.62 -13.76 -16.34
CA GLU A 797 -8.23 -13.28 -16.47
C GLU A 797 -7.25 -14.02 -15.54
N GLN A 798 -7.70 -14.40 -14.35
CA GLN A 798 -6.93 -15.24 -13.42
C GLN A 798 -6.70 -16.64 -14.03
N ILE A 799 -7.75 -17.26 -14.53
CA ILE A 799 -7.70 -18.57 -15.18
C ILE A 799 -6.87 -18.50 -16.47
N LYS A 800 -7.01 -17.47 -17.32
CA LYS A 800 -6.18 -17.29 -18.51
C LYS A 800 -4.69 -17.21 -18.17
N ARG A 801 -4.33 -16.48 -17.11
CA ARG A 801 -2.95 -16.45 -16.63
C ARG A 801 -2.49 -17.84 -16.18
N ARG A 802 -3.28 -18.56 -15.36
CA ARG A 802 -2.93 -19.92 -14.89
C ARG A 802 -2.85 -20.98 -15.99
N LEU A 803 -3.61 -20.84 -17.08
CA LEU A 803 -3.48 -21.69 -18.27
C LEU A 803 -2.25 -21.29 -19.11
N LYS A 804 -1.96 -19.98 -19.24
CA LYS A 804 -0.77 -19.49 -19.95
C LYS A 804 0.54 -19.87 -19.25
N GLU A 805 0.55 -19.93 -17.92
CA GLU A 805 1.65 -20.45 -17.10
C GLU A 805 2.00 -21.92 -17.40
N ARG A 806 1.07 -22.72 -17.95
CA ARG A 806 1.28 -24.14 -18.31
C ARG A 806 1.76 -24.35 -19.74
N GLY A 807 1.62 -23.36 -20.63
CA GLY A 807 2.02 -23.44 -22.04
C GLY A 807 1.19 -24.39 -22.94
N VAL A 808 0.20 -25.10 -22.40
CA VAL A 808 -0.53 -26.18 -23.11
C VAL A 808 -1.35 -25.69 -24.31
N ILE A 809 -1.88 -24.47 -24.28
CA ILE A 809 -2.62 -23.88 -25.40
C ILE A 809 -1.77 -22.78 -26.04
N ALA A 810 -1.27 -23.04 -27.25
CA ALA A 810 -0.37 -22.14 -27.98
C ALA A 810 -1.08 -20.95 -28.64
N ASP A 811 -2.33 -21.12 -29.10
CA ASP A 811 -3.10 -20.01 -29.67
C ASP A 811 -3.76 -19.13 -28.60
N ASP A 812 -3.60 -17.81 -28.73
CA ASP A 812 -4.05 -16.84 -27.73
C ASP A 812 -5.59 -16.63 -27.76
N ALA A 813 -6.29 -17.01 -28.85
CA ALA A 813 -7.74 -16.94 -29.00
C ALA A 813 -8.46 -18.21 -28.51
N GLU A 814 -7.94 -19.41 -28.80
CA GLU A 814 -8.37 -20.66 -28.16
C GLU A 814 -8.16 -20.59 -26.65
N LEU A 815 -6.98 -20.14 -26.20
CA LEU A 815 -6.68 -19.90 -24.79
C LEU A 815 -7.70 -18.92 -24.16
N PHE A 816 -8.13 -17.89 -24.88
CA PHE A 816 -9.18 -16.98 -24.41
C PHE A 816 -10.56 -17.65 -24.34
N GLY A 817 -10.93 -18.47 -25.33
CA GLY A 817 -12.18 -19.23 -25.35
C GLY A 817 -12.26 -20.26 -24.23
N ALA A 818 -11.21 -21.07 -24.06
CA ALA A 818 -11.06 -22.03 -22.97
C ALA A 818 -11.13 -21.35 -21.59
N SER A 819 -10.48 -20.19 -21.43
CA SER A 819 -10.54 -19.41 -20.18
C SER A 819 -11.95 -18.85 -19.89
N CYS A 820 -12.71 -18.47 -20.92
CA CYS A 820 -14.11 -18.07 -20.78
C CYS A 820 -14.99 -19.23 -20.29
N TYR A 821 -14.82 -20.41 -20.90
CA TYR A 821 -15.55 -21.61 -20.50
C TYR A 821 -15.18 -22.07 -19.07
N ALA A 822 -13.89 -22.19 -18.75
CA ALA A 822 -13.44 -22.57 -17.41
C ALA A 822 -13.91 -21.60 -16.30
N ALA A 823 -13.91 -20.29 -16.57
CA ALA A 823 -14.44 -19.31 -15.62
C ALA A 823 -15.96 -19.40 -15.43
N LYS A 824 -16.71 -19.76 -16.49
CA LYS A 824 -18.16 -20.03 -16.42
C LYS A 824 -18.43 -21.25 -15.54
N VAL A 825 -17.77 -22.39 -15.81
CA VAL A 825 -17.95 -23.63 -15.03
C VAL A 825 -17.50 -23.47 -13.57
N THR A 826 -16.37 -22.82 -13.31
CA THR A 826 -15.86 -22.59 -11.92
C THR A 826 -16.84 -21.76 -11.09
N LEU A 827 -17.47 -20.74 -11.69
CA LEU A 827 -18.48 -19.92 -11.01
C LEU A 827 -19.83 -20.65 -10.85
N THR A 828 -20.19 -21.55 -11.76
CA THR A 828 -21.33 -22.45 -11.59
C THR A 828 -21.09 -23.39 -10.40
N ALA A 829 -19.97 -24.13 -10.37
CA ALA A 829 -19.63 -25.06 -9.29
C ALA A 829 -19.60 -24.38 -7.91
N LEU A 830 -18.94 -23.21 -7.81
CA LEU A 830 -18.95 -22.39 -6.58
C LEU A 830 -20.38 -21.98 -6.17
N GLY A 831 -21.22 -21.63 -7.14
CA GLY A 831 -22.61 -21.21 -6.93
C GLY A 831 -23.60 -22.36 -6.67
N GLU A 832 -23.23 -23.61 -6.96
CA GLU A 832 -23.96 -24.83 -6.60
C GLU A 832 -23.62 -25.30 -5.17
N MET A 833 -22.33 -25.20 -4.79
CA MET A 833 -21.84 -25.64 -3.48
C MET A 833 -22.13 -24.66 -2.34
N PHE A 834 -22.22 -23.36 -2.61
CA PHE A 834 -22.40 -22.32 -1.57
C PHE A 834 -23.65 -21.46 -1.82
N GLN A 835 -24.82 -22.11 -1.81
CA GLN A 835 -26.09 -21.48 -2.16
C GLN A 835 -26.52 -20.41 -1.15
N ALA A 836 -26.35 -20.63 0.16
CA ALA A 836 -26.67 -19.63 1.17
C ALA A 836 -25.79 -18.38 1.03
N ALA A 837 -24.48 -18.57 0.81
CA ALA A 837 -23.55 -17.47 0.54
C ALA A 837 -23.98 -16.64 -0.69
N ARG A 838 -24.43 -17.31 -1.76
CA ARG A 838 -24.97 -16.67 -2.97
C ARG A 838 -26.25 -15.89 -2.70
N SER A 839 -27.17 -16.43 -1.90
CA SER A 839 -28.41 -15.76 -1.49
C SER A 839 -28.11 -14.49 -0.67
N ILE A 840 -27.19 -14.56 0.30
CA ILE A 840 -26.76 -13.39 1.10
C ILE A 840 -26.04 -12.36 0.22
N MET A 841 -25.17 -12.77 -0.70
CA MET A 841 -24.52 -11.88 -1.67
C MET A 841 -25.54 -11.13 -2.55
N ASN A 842 -26.59 -11.81 -3.00
CA ASN A 842 -27.68 -11.19 -3.77
C ASN A 842 -28.48 -10.21 -2.91
N TRP A 843 -28.92 -10.63 -1.71
CA TRP A 843 -29.68 -9.82 -0.77
C TRP A 843 -28.95 -8.51 -0.40
N LEU A 844 -27.68 -8.60 0.02
CA LEU A 844 -26.83 -7.44 0.26
C LEU A 844 -26.76 -6.54 -0.99
N GLY A 845 -26.50 -7.12 -2.16
CA GLY A 845 -26.45 -6.39 -3.42
C GLY A 845 -27.74 -5.63 -3.76
N ASP A 846 -28.90 -6.17 -3.43
CA ASP A 846 -30.20 -5.53 -3.71
C ASP A 846 -30.65 -4.53 -2.63
N CYS A 847 -30.29 -4.72 -1.36
CA CYS A 847 -30.34 -3.64 -0.35
C CYS A 847 -29.48 -2.44 -0.78
N ALA A 848 -28.25 -2.69 -1.25
CA ALA A 848 -27.36 -1.67 -1.79
C ALA A 848 -27.88 -1.01 -3.08
N LYS A 849 -28.67 -1.73 -3.89
CA LYS A 849 -29.34 -1.19 -5.07
C LYS A 849 -30.43 -0.20 -4.67
N VAL A 850 -31.28 -0.56 -3.69
CA VAL A 850 -32.36 0.30 -3.17
C VAL A 850 -31.80 1.64 -2.67
N ILE A 851 -30.83 1.60 -1.75
CA ILE A 851 -30.20 2.82 -1.20
C ILE A 851 -29.57 3.68 -2.30
N ALA A 852 -28.85 3.05 -3.24
CA ALA A 852 -28.13 3.80 -4.27
C ALA A 852 -29.01 4.34 -5.40
N CYS A 853 -30.25 3.84 -5.59
CA CYS A 853 -31.24 4.45 -6.48
C CYS A 853 -31.65 5.85 -6.01
N GLU A 854 -31.80 6.04 -4.69
CA GLU A 854 -32.02 7.35 -4.05
C GLU A 854 -30.76 8.23 -4.00
N ASN A 855 -29.73 7.87 -4.77
CA ASN A 855 -28.45 8.56 -4.89
C ASN A 855 -27.62 8.65 -3.58
N GLU A 856 -28.00 7.92 -2.53
CA GLU A 856 -27.21 7.80 -1.30
C GLU A 856 -26.18 6.65 -1.37
N PRO A 857 -25.02 6.77 -0.68
CA PRO A 857 -24.08 5.67 -0.57
C PRO A 857 -24.50 4.72 0.56
N VAL A 858 -24.16 3.44 0.43
CA VAL A 858 -24.37 2.47 1.52
C VAL A 858 -23.42 2.80 2.68
N LYS A 859 -23.99 2.84 3.89
CA LYS A 859 -23.32 3.13 5.15
C LYS A 859 -23.76 2.09 6.17
N TRP A 860 -22.85 1.57 6.97
CA TRP A 860 -23.19 0.69 8.09
C TRP A 860 -22.18 0.89 9.23
N THR A 861 -22.47 0.31 10.39
CA THR A 861 -21.54 0.25 11.51
C THR A 861 -21.13 -1.21 11.70
N THR A 862 -19.83 -1.49 11.85
CA THR A 862 -19.35 -2.83 12.19
C THR A 862 -19.79 -3.24 13.60
N PRO A 863 -19.82 -4.53 13.96
CA PRO A 863 -20.03 -4.96 15.35
C PRO A 863 -19.09 -4.29 16.38
N LEU A 864 -17.87 -3.91 16.00
CA LEU A 864 -16.93 -3.14 16.85
C LEU A 864 -17.14 -1.60 16.85
N GLY A 865 -18.21 -1.09 16.24
CA GLY A 865 -18.54 0.34 16.24
C GLY A 865 -17.87 1.20 15.15
N LEU A 866 -17.00 0.67 14.29
CA LEU A 866 -16.44 1.43 13.15
C LEU A 866 -17.55 1.82 12.16
N PRO A 867 -17.76 3.12 11.84
CA PRO A 867 -18.67 3.52 10.77
C PRO A 867 -18.00 3.37 9.40
N VAL A 868 -18.61 2.59 8.52
CA VAL A 868 -18.16 2.30 7.16
C VAL A 868 -19.05 3.01 6.15
N VAL A 869 -18.44 3.62 5.12
CA VAL A 869 -19.16 4.31 4.02
C VAL A 869 -18.54 3.89 2.69
N GLN A 870 -19.33 3.40 1.73
CA GLN A 870 -18.82 3.07 0.39
C GLN A 870 -18.50 4.35 -0.41
N PRO A 871 -17.27 4.54 -0.92
CA PRO A 871 -16.84 5.77 -1.59
C PRO A 871 -17.20 5.82 -3.08
N TYR A 872 -18.08 4.95 -3.58
CA TYR A 872 -18.29 4.78 -5.03
C TYR A 872 -19.23 5.86 -5.62
N ARG A 873 -18.71 7.09 -5.66
CA ARG A 873 -19.29 8.27 -6.31
C ARG A 873 -18.72 8.48 -7.70
N LYS A 874 -19.45 9.15 -8.58
CA LYS A 874 -18.96 9.55 -9.92
C LYS A 874 -17.89 10.61 -9.74
N LEU A 875 -16.73 10.41 -10.37
CA LEU A 875 -15.63 11.37 -10.32
C LEU A 875 -15.80 12.42 -11.41
N GLY A 876 -15.94 13.67 -10.97
CA GLY A 876 -15.89 14.87 -11.81
C GLY A 876 -14.45 15.20 -12.19
N ARG A 877 -14.28 16.20 -13.06
CA ARG A 877 -12.98 16.74 -13.44
C ARG A 877 -12.86 18.15 -12.89
N HIS A 878 -11.79 18.43 -12.16
CA HIS A 878 -11.37 19.77 -11.80
C HIS A 878 -10.14 20.14 -12.63
N LEU A 879 -10.13 21.33 -13.23
CA LEU A 879 -9.05 21.78 -14.13
C LEU A 879 -8.21 22.85 -13.45
N ILE A 880 -6.92 22.56 -13.26
CA ILE A 880 -6.01 23.40 -12.49
C ILE A 880 -4.87 23.85 -13.38
N LYS A 881 -4.80 25.16 -13.66
CA LYS A 881 -3.61 25.75 -14.28
C LYS A 881 -2.46 25.73 -13.26
N THR A 882 -1.40 25.00 -13.60
CA THR A 882 -0.08 25.09 -12.96
C THR A 882 0.92 25.65 -13.98
N SER A 883 2.19 25.84 -13.62
CA SER A 883 3.19 26.36 -14.55
C SER A 883 3.49 25.38 -15.70
N LEU A 884 3.87 24.13 -15.39
CA LEU A 884 4.16 23.09 -16.38
C LEU A 884 3.00 22.79 -17.35
N GLN A 885 1.76 22.71 -16.84
CA GLN A 885 0.57 22.41 -17.66
C GLN A 885 -0.76 22.63 -16.88
N VAL A 886 -1.87 22.58 -17.61
CA VAL A 886 -3.20 22.39 -17.02
C VAL A 886 -3.38 20.93 -16.60
N LEU A 887 -3.51 20.71 -15.29
CA LEU A 887 -3.76 19.41 -14.68
C LEU A 887 -5.27 19.13 -14.62
N THR A 888 -5.66 17.86 -14.73
CA THR A 888 -7.05 17.41 -14.54
C THR A 888 -7.13 16.54 -13.30
N LEU A 889 -7.48 17.14 -12.15
CA LEU A 889 -7.74 16.37 -10.94
C LEU A 889 -9.11 15.69 -11.01
N GLN A 890 -9.27 14.64 -10.20
CA GLN A 890 -10.53 13.94 -10.01
C GLN A 890 -11.15 14.40 -8.68
N ARG A 891 -12.40 14.87 -8.73
CA ARG A 891 -13.16 15.33 -7.56
C ARG A 891 -14.39 14.45 -7.39
N GLU A 892 -14.72 14.06 -6.16
CA GLU A 892 -15.98 13.37 -5.88
C GLU A 892 -17.16 14.29 -6.25
N THR A 893 -18.15 13.78 -6.98
CA THR A 893 -19.44 14.47 -7.16
C THR A 893 -20.50 13.83 -6.29
N ASP A 894 -21.59 14.57 -6.06
CA ASP A 894 -22.70 14.10 -5.25
C ASP A 894 -23.51 12.96 -5.90
N LYS A 895 -23.17 12.56 -7.13
CA LYS A 895 -23.86 11.49 -7.87
C LYS A 895 -23.22 10.12 -7.62
N VAL A 896 -23.96 9.21 -7.00
CA VAL A 896 -23.52 7.84 -6.66
C VAL A 896 -23.44 6.92 -7.89
N MET A 897 -22.56 5.91 -7.83
CA MET A 897 -22.43 4.86 -8.86
C MET A 897 -23.19 3.59 -8.45
N VAL A 898 -24.52 3.58 -8.63
CA VAL A 898 -25.44 2.47 -8.29
C VAL A 898 -24.86 1.07 -8.55
N LYS A 899 -24.37 0.82 -9.78
CA LYS A 899 -23.77 -0.48 -10.16
C LYS A 899 -22.56 -0.86 -9.30
N ARG A 900 -21.71 0.11 -8.93
CA ARG A 900 -20.54 -0.14 -8.06
C ARG A 900 -20.94 -0.40 -6.62
N GLN A 901 -21.88 0.37 -6.06
CA GLN A 901 -22.40 0.14 -4.70
C GLN A 901 -22.93 -1.31 -4.59
N ARG A 902 -23.86 -1.71 -5.46
CA ARG A 902 -24.41 -3.08 -5.55
C ARG A 902 -23.33 -4.16 -5.63
N THR A 903 -22.37 -4.05 -6.56
CA THR A 903 -21.35 -5.11 -6.74
C THR A 903 -20.30 -5.16 -5.65
N ALA A 904 -20.09 -4.07 -4.91
CA ALA A 904 -19.00 -3.97 -3.93
C ALA A 904 -19.49 -3.95 -2.48
N PHE A 905 -20.80 -3.96 -2.21
CA PHE A 905 -21.30 -4.02 -0.84
C PHE A 905 -21.08 -5.40 -0.20
N PRO A 906 -21.47 -6.54 -0.82
CA PRO A 906 -21.21 -7.86 -0.25
C PRO A 906 -19.75 -8.10 0.18
N PRO A 907 -18.72 -7.85 -0.66
CA PRO A 907 -17.34 -8.08 -0.25
C PRO A 907 -16.81 -7.04 0.75
N ASN A 908 -17.27 -5.78 0.70
CA ASN A 908 -16.87 -4.80 1.70
C ASN A 908 -17.50 -5.08 3.06
N PHE A 909 -18.70 -5.67 3.10
CA PHE A 909 -19.38 -6.09 4.32
C PHE A 909 -18.62 -7.25 4.99
N VAL A 910 -18.27 -8.30 4.24
CA VAL A 910 -17.43 -9.40 4.76
C VAL A 910 -16.05 -8.91 5.20
N HIS A 911 -15.40 -8.02 4.44
CA HIS A 911 -14.16 -7.34 4.85
C HIS A 911 -14.29 -6.44 6.09
N SER A 912 -15.50 -6.20 6.58
CA SER A 912 -15.75 -5.49 7.85
C SER A 912 -16.04 -6.45 9.00
N LEU A 913 -16.43 -7.70 8.70
CA LEU A 913 -16.54 -8.79 9.68
C LEU A 913 -15.18 -9.45 9.94
N ASP A 914 -14.35 -9.68 8.90
CA ASP A 914 -12.99 -10.23 9.11
C ASP A 914 -12.09 -9.28 9.92
N GLY A 915 -12.10 -7.98 9.61
CA GLY A 915 -11.46 -6.95 10.42
C GLY A 915 -12.01 -6.88 11.85
N SER A 916 -13.30 -7.16 12.07
CA SER A 916 -13.89 -7.21 13.41
C SER A 916 -13.42 -8.43 14.20
N HIS A 917 -13.46 -9.62 13.60
CA HIS A 917 -13.01 -10.88 14.22
C HIS A 917 -11.51 -10.83 14.59
N MET A 918 -10.67 -10.33 13.68
CA MET A 918 -9.23 -10.11 13.92
C MET A 918 -9.01 -9.15 15.09
N MET A 919 -9.76 -8.03 15.16
CA MET A 919 -9.63 -7.07 16.26
C MET A 919 -10.13 -7.61 17.61
N MET A 920 -11.24 -8.36 17.63
CA MET A 920 -11.75 -9.04 18.83
C MET A 920 -10.74 -10.05 19.36
N THR A 921 -10.18 -10.88 18.47
CA THR A 921 -9.16 -11.87 18.78
C THR A 921 -7.89 -11.22 19.32
N ALA A 922 -7.36 -10.20 18.64
CA ALA A 922 -6.15 -9.47 19.06
C ALA A 922 -6.27 -8.91 20.48
N VAL A 923 -7.39 -8.25 20.79
CA VAL A 923 -7.66 -7.67 22.12
C VAL A 923 -7.77 -8.75 23.20
N ALA A 924 -8.45 -9.87 22.89
CA ALA A 924 -8.56 -10.99 23.83
C ALA A 924 -7.21 -11.69 24.08
N CYS A 925 -6.40 -11.93 23.04
CA CYS A 925 -5.03 -12.44 23.17
C CYS A 925 -4.17 -11.54 24.08
N LYS A 926 -4.19 -10.21 23.86
CA LYS A 926 -3.44 -9.28 24.71
C LYS A 926 -3.92 -9.28 26.17
N ARG A 927 -5.22 -9.46 26.43
CA ARG A 927 -5.76 -9.56 27.81
C ARG A 927 -5.32 -10.85 28.52
N GLN A 928 -5.06 -11.92 27.77
CA GLN A 928 -4.42 -13.15 28.26
C GLN A 928 -2.87 -13.08 28.23
N GLY A 929 -2.29 -11.93 27.89
CA GLY A 929 -0.83 -11.73 27.88
C GLY A 929 -0.09 -12.34 26.69
N LEU A 930 -0.78 -12.72 25.61
CA LEU A 930 -0.16 -13.22 24.37
C LEU A 930 0.30 -12.06 23.49
N ASN A 931 1.42 -12.26 22.77
CA ASN A 931 1.79 -11.38 21.67
C ASN A 931 1.00 -11.78 20.42
N PHE A 932 0.40 -10.80 19.74
CA PHE A 932 -0.45 -11.03 18.57
C PHE A 932 0.01 -10.17 17.39
N ALA A 933 0.06 -10.76 16.20
CA ALA A 933 0.07 -10.05 14.93
C ALA A 933 -0.99 -10.62 13.98
N GLY A 934 -1.50 -9.79 13.08
CA GLY A 934 -2.46 -10.21 12.07
C GLY A 934 -2.03 -9.78 10.67
N VAL A 935 -2.17 -10.70 9.71
CA VAL A 935 -2.11 -10.46 8.26
C VAL A 935 -3.51 -10.75 7.71
N HIS A 936 -4.45 -9.86 8.03
CA HIS A 936 -5.88 -9.98 7.73
C HIS A 936 -6.55 -11.25 8.28
N ASP A 937 -6.57 -12.34 7.51
CA ASP A 937 -7.16 -13.66 7.80
C ASP A 937 -6.13 -14.71 8.24
N SER A 938 -4.92 -14.27 8.57
CA SER A 938 -3.81 -15.04 9.14
C SER A 938 -3.40 -14.44 10.50
N TYR A 939 -3.44 -15.23 11.58
CA TYR A 939 -3.22 -14.79 12.97
C TYR A 939 -1.95 -15.43 13.54
N TRP A 940 -1.09 -14.63 14.16
CA TRP A 940 0.27 -15.03 14.54
C TRP A 940 0.54 -14.78 16.02
N THR A 941 1.16 -15.75 16.68
CA THR A 941 1.63 -15.66 18.08
C THR A 941 2.90 -16.49 18.29
N HIS A 942 3.48 -16.52 19.50
CA HIS A 942 4.62 -17.39 19.82
C HIS A 942 4.20 -18.86 19.78
N ALA A 943 5.09 -19.78 19.40
CA ALA A 943 4.76 -21.21 19.28
C ALA A 943 4.13 -21.82 20.55
N SER A 944 4.59 -21.39 21.74
CA SER A 944 4.04 -21.75 23.05
C SER A 944 2.58 -21.35 23.29
N ASP A 945 2.13 -20.31 22.58
CA ASP A 945 0.87 -19.60 22.84
C ASP A 945 -0.25 -20.06 21.88
N VAL A 946 0.07 -20.86 20.85
CA VAL A 946 -0.82 -21.16 19.71
C VAL A 946 -2.12 -21.84 20.14
N ASP A 947 -2.09 -22.81 21.05
CA ASP A 947 -3.31 -23.47 21.54
C ASP A 947 -4.27 -22.47 22.23
N THR A 948 -3.70 -21.51 22.98
CA THR A 948 -4.46 -20.46 23.67
C THR A 948 -5.03 -19.46 22.67
N MET A 949 -4.25 -19.04 21.66
CA MET A 949 -4.76 -18.21 20.56
C MET A 949 -5.86 -18.94 19.76
N ASN A 950 -5.68 -20.23 19.50
CA ASN A 950 -6.63 -21.06 18.76
C ASN A 950 -7.94 -21.24 19.52
N LYS A 951 -7.91 -21.33 20.85
CA LYS A 951 -9.14 -21.26 21.67
C LYS A 951 -9.80 -19.88 21.55
N ILE A 952 -9.05 -18.80 21.76
CA ILE A 952 -9.56 -17.42 21.74
C ILE A 952 -10.18 -17.05 20.37
N LEU A 953 -9.55 -17.42 19.25
CA LEU A 953 -10.07 -17.09 17.92
C LEU A 953 -11.38 -17.82 17.59
N ARG A 954 -11.58 -19.03 18.14
CA ARG A 954 -12.85 -19.78 18.02
C ARG A 954 -13.93 -19.12 18.87
N GLU A 955 -13.65 -18.86 20.16
CA GLU A 955 -14.55 -18.14 21.07
C GLU A 955 -14.99 -16.78 20.48
N LYS A 956 -14.06 -16.00 19.92
CA LYS A 956 -14.37 -14.69 19.31
C LYS A 956 -15.01 -14.76 17.93
N PHE A 957 -15.00 -15.91 17.26
CA PHE A 957 -15.84 -16.12 16.08
C PHE A 957 -17.29 -16.42 16.48
N VAL A 958 -17.50 -17.27 17.49
CA VAL A 958 -18.85 -17.57 18.02
C VAL A 958 -19.50 -16.32 18.62
N GLU A 959 -18.79 -15.58 19.48
CA GLU A 959 -19.26 -14.31 20.07
C GLU A 959 -19.70 -13.28 19.02
N LEU A 960 -19.03 -13.24 17.86
CA LEU A 960 -19.39 -12.39 16.73
C LEU A 960 -20.69 -12.85 16.05
N TYR A 961 -20.93 -14.17 15.96
CA TYR A 961 -22.02 -14.79 15.19
C TYR A 961 -23.24 -15.25 16.01
N ASP A 962 -23.19 -15.13 17.33
CA ASP A 962 -24.35 -15.11 18.21
C ASP A 962 -25.08 -13.76 18.15
N THR A 963 -24.41 -12.70 17.65
CA THR A 963 -25.05 -11.42 17.33
C THR A 963 -25.88 -11.55 16.03
N PRO A 964 -27.14 -11.06 15.98
CA PRO A 964 -27.97 -11.09 14.77
C PRO A 964 -27.54 -10.04 13.74
N ILE A 965 -26.40 -10.28 13.08
CA ILE A 965 -25.69 -9.32 12.21
C ILE A 965 -26.53 -8.84 11.02
N LEU A 966 -27.29 -9.73 10.36
CA LEU A 966 -28.06 -9.37 9.16
C LEU A 966 -29.35 -8.62 9.53
N GLU A 967 -29.96 -8.97 10.66
CA GLU A 967 -31.15 -8.32 11.23
C GLU A 967 -30.80 -6.90 11.68
N ASN A 968 -29.71 -6.74 12.45
CA ASN A 968 -29.20 -5.44 12.89
C ASN A 968 -28.85 -4.52 11.69
N LEU A 969 -28.34 -5.09 10.60
CA LEU A 969 -28.08 -4.37 9.35
C LEU A 969 -29.39 -3.91 8.67
N LEU A 970 -30.40 -4.78 8.62
CA LEU A 970 -31.71 -4.47 8.04
C LEU A 970 -32.45 -3.40 8.86
N GLU A 971 -32.54 -3.53 10.19
CA GLU A 971 -33.12 -2.51 11.07
C GLU A 971 -32.38 -1.17 10.90
N SER A 972 -31.05 -1.19 10.83
CA SER A 972 -30.24 0.01 10.59
C SER A 972 -30.52 0.66 9.23
N PHE A 973 -30.91 -0.10 8.20
CA PHE A 973 -31.30 0.45 6.90
C PHE A 973 -32.73 0.99 6.93
N GLU A 974 -33.71 0.25 7.47
CA GLU A 974 -35.11 0.68 7.58
C GLU A 974 -35.23 1.95 8.43
N LYS A 975 -34.50 2.02 9.55
CA LYS A 975 -34.41 3.20 10.42
C LYS A 975 -33.73 4.40 9.77
N SER A 976 -32.82 4.17 8.82
CA SER A 976 -32.16 5.24 8.04
C SER A 976 -33.00 5.69 6.83
N PHE A 977 -33.87 4.82 6.32
CA PHE A 977 -34.63 5.02 5.09
C PHE A 977 -36.09 4.52 5.25
N PRO A 978 -36.90 5.10 6.16
CA PRO A 978 -38.21 4.56 6.54
C PRO A 978 -39.28 4.62 5.44
N THR A 979 -38.99 5.26 4.31
CA THR A 979 -39.82 5.29 3.09
C THR A 979 -39.47 4.20 2.08
N LEU A 980 -38.33 3.51 2.25
CA LEU A 980 -37.85 2.49 1.32
C LEU A 980 -38.22 1.09 1.81
N LYS A 981 -38.58 0.21 0.88
CA LYS A 981 -38.85 -1.21 1.15
C LYS A 981 -37.63 -2.04 0.78
N PHE A 982 -37.09 -2.75 1.76
CA PHE A 982 -35.97 -3.66 1.59
C PHE A 982 -36.45 -5.09 1.30
N PRO A 983 -35.66 -5.92 0.60
CA PRO A 983 -35.98 -7.33 0.45
C PRO A 983 -35.89 -8.06 1.80
N PRO A 984 -36.76 -9.06 2.06
CA PRO A 984 -36.68 -9.86 3.27
C PRO A 984 -35.35 -10.61 3.35
N LEU A 985 -34.94 -10.96 4.57
CA LEU A 985 -33.73 -11.73 4.82
C LEU A 985 -33.79 -13.11 4.13
N PRO A 986 -32.66 -13.63 3.62
CA PRO A 986 -32.60 -15.00 3.12
C PRO A 986 -32.77 -16.00 4.28
N GLU A 987 -33.33 -17.16 3.97
CA GLU A 987 -33.44 -18.28 4.92
C GLU A 987 -32.05 -18.72 5.43
N ARG A 988 -32.02 -19.20 6.67
CA ARG A 988 -30.82 -19.73 7.33
C ARG A 988 -30.92 -21.25 7.47
N GLY A 989 -29.78 -21.93 7.39
CA GLY A 989 -29.67 -23.36 7.65
C GLY A 989 -29.57 -23.73 9.14
N ASP A 990 -29.22 -24.98 9.40
CA ASP A 990 -29.25 -25.64 10.71
C ASP A 990 -27.88 -25.69 11.44
N PHE A 991 -26.87 -24.95 10.98
CA PHE A 991 -25.53 -24.95 11.60
C PHE A 991 -25.51 -24.28 12.98
N ASP A 992 -25.04 -25.00 14.00
CA ASP A 992 -24.72 -24.42 15.32
C ASP A 992 -23.31 -23.79 15.27
N MET A 993 -23.16 -22.57 15.79
CA MET A 993 -21.84 -21.95 15.90
C MET A 993 -20.94 -22.68 16.90
N LYS A 994 -21.49 -23.43 17.84
CA LYS A 994 -20.71 -24.13 18.87
C LYS A 994 -19.79 -25.20 18.29
N ASP A 995 -20.13 -25.78 17.13
CA ASP A 995 -19.27 -26.73 16.39
C ASP A 995 -17.90 -26.11 16.08
N VAL A 996 -17.83 -24.77 15.91
CA VAL A 996 -16.58 -24.03 15.67
C VAL A 996 -15.63 -24.10 16.88
N LEU A 997 -16.15 -24.22 18.10
CA LEU A 997 -15.33 -24.32 19.32
C LEU A 997 -14.47 -25.58 19.32
N GLU A 998 -14.94 -26.68 18.73
CA GLU A 998 -14.21 -27.94 18.66
C GLU A 998 -13.47 -28.16 17.33
N SER A 999 -13.66 -27.29 16.32
CA SER A 999 -12.97 -27.44 15.04
C SER A 999 -11.45 -27.17 15.14
N PRO A 1000 -10.58 -28.17 14.91
CA PRO A 1000 -9.14 -28.01 15.02
C PRO A 1000 -8.51 -27.37 13.77
N TYR A 1001 -9.28 -27.25 12.66
CA TYR A 1001 -8.78 -26.76 11.37
C TYR A 1001 -9.45 -25.48 10.87
N PHE A 1002 -10.30 -24.84 11.68
CA PHE A 1002 -10.95 -23.56 11.37
C PHE A 1002 -9.90 -22.50 10.93
N PHE A 1003 -8.87 -22.32 11.75
CA PHE A 1003 -7.59 -21.72 11.39
C PHE A 1003 -6.52 -22.80 11.62
N ASN A 1004 -5.55 -22.98 10.72
CA ASN A 1004 -4.53 -24.06 10.80
C ASN A 1004 -3.23 -23.77 10.05
#